data_AF-A0A9D6K0J8-F1
#
_entry.id   AF-A0A9D6K0J8-F1
#
_cell.length_a   1.000
_cell.length_b   1.000
_cell.length_c   1.000
_cell.angle_alpha   90.00
_cell.angle_beta   90.00
_cell.angle_gamma   90.00
#
_symmetry.space_group_name_H-M   'P 1'
#
loop_
_entity.id
_entity.type
_entity.pdbx_description
1 polymer ?
#
loop_
_entity_poly.entity_id
_entity_poly.type
_entity_poly.pdbx_seq_one_letter_code
_entity_poly.pdbx_strand_id
1 'polypeptide(L)'
;AQLSGLSSAVAFNLGIALLFALTASGAFSLAYNLAVVGGGEWGAGLSYGLLGSAGVVLIGNLEAIFEVLHNLPGVLPDAFWAWLDVKNLATAPVSGPGIPTDHWWWWRASRVIHDVVGGQSLEVIDEFPFFSFLLGDMHPHVLALPFVFVALSLAFQIFLSGRERLDRIELVSLSLVIGGLGFLNSWDLPTYGSITVLAYALGRWISGEHSTGRWISEVLRFAVVLFALSMFFYLPFWISFRSQASGLLPVLFVKTRLHQYLIMLGLFIYVGLGFMIARGAELRAALGDAWARRTLGQAARVSLGLLIVPPVVALVLIGLVALDAGRRAVILEQLDRVASLVPPEIAVAARQTDFLAIANKAWLEPLLKHPWLSLLLATFLGMAFFSVRGSWQRMGLPTGSPPTRNQEASSVNRESSALFATLLLAVGLGLTLLSELFYIQDVFGTRMNTVFKLYYQAWVLLALAASYGLYYVRQRITLAGRVVRRLGTAWSGGVALLLASSLIYPGLSIPAKTASSSTKPRLDGMAFLGAARPDDYEAIQWLRANLDGAPVILEATGGEYSEYGRVSAYTGLPTLLGWYGHELQWGRNAEQLAGREPAIDRIYTSPDVAEVVDLLERYQIEYIYVGSLEIDKYGRQARDRFRGLLDVIYESRGVIIYATGHT
;
A
#
# COMPACT_ATOMS: atom_id res chain seq x y z
N ALA A 1 16.43 -15.90 10.38
CA ALA A 1 17.03 -17.20 9.97
C ALA A 1 18.44 -17.32 10.53
N GLN A 2 19.43 -16.60 9.98
CA GLN A 2 20.84 -16.71 10.39
C GLN A 2 21.08 -16.42 11.88
N LEU A 3 20.60 -15.28 12.40
CA LEU A 3 20.75 -14.93 13.82
C LEU A 3 20.08 -15.90 14.80
N SER A 4 19.02 -16.58 14.36
CA SER A 4 18.22 -17.49 15.18
C SER A 4 18.61 -18.96 15.01
N GLY A 5 19.54 -19.29 14.11
CA GLY A 5 19.87 -20.67 13.74
C GLY A 5 18.70 -21.45 13.11
N LEU A 6 17.67 -20.76 12.62
CA LEU A 6 16.50 -21.39 12.00
C LEU A 6 16.67 -21.48 10.49
N SER A 7 16.14 -22.54 9.88
CA SER A 7 16.04 -22.65 8.43
C SER A 7 15.23 -21.49 7.84
N SER A 8 15.57 -21.04 6.63
CA SER A 8 14.84 -20.00 5.89
C SER A 8 13.34 -20.30 5.80
N ALA A 9 12.99 -21.55 5.46
CA ALA A 9 11.61 -22.01 5.32
C ALA A 9 10.78 -21.88 6.61
N VAL A 10 11.37 -22.12 7.78
CA VAL A 10 10.69 -21.92 9.09
C VAL A 10 10.69 -20.45 9.49
N ALA A 11 11.82 -19.77 9.30
CA ALA A 11 11.98 -18.37 9.67
C ALA A 11 11.03 -17.45 8.89
N PHE A 12 10.75 -17.74 7.62
CA PHE A 12 9.81 -16.99 6.79
C PHE A 12 8.39 -17.04 7.38
N ASN A 13 7.87 -18.23 7.67
CA ASN A 13 6.53 -18.40 8.25
C ASN A 13 6.40 -17.77 9.65
N LEU A 14 7.40 -17.98 10.51
CA LEU A 14 7.42 -17.34 11.84
C LEU A 14 7.54 -15.81 11.73
N GLY A 15 8.28 -15.33 10.73
CA GLY A 15 8.40 -13.90 10.46
C GLY A 15 7.04 -13.29 10.06
N ILE A 16 6.25 -13.96 9.20
CA ILE A 16 4.92 -13.46 8.80
C ILE A 16 4.02 -13.37 10.04
N ALA A 17 4.02 -14.41 10.87
CA ALA A 17 3.26 -14.42 12.12
C ALA A 17 3.72 -13.30 13.09
N LEU A 18 5.02 -13.04 13.19
CA LEU A 18 5.58 -11.98 14.00
C LEU A 18 5.17 -10.59 13.49
N LEU A 19 5.27 -10.34 12.18
CA LEU A 19 4.84 -9.09 11.56
C LEU A 19 3.36 -8.83 11.82
N PHE A 20 2.51 -9.85 11.66
CA PHE A 20 1.09 -9.76 11.97
C PHE A 20 0.85 -9.37 13.44
N ALA A 21 1.49 -10.07 14.38
CA ALA A 21 1.31 -9.84 15.82
C ALA A 21 1.79 -8.45 16.25
N LEU A 22 2.94 -7.99 15.74
CA LEU A 22 3.47 -6.66 16.05
C LEU A 22 2.60 -5.56 15.44
N THR A 23 2.11 -5.74 14.22
CA THR A 23 1.18 -4.83 13.55
C THR A 23 -0.12 -4.69 14.33
N ALA A 24 -0.73 -5.82 14.71
CA ALA A 24 -1.94 -5.87 15.52
C ALA A 24 -1.75 -5.14 16.87
N SER A 25 -0.63 -5.42 17.55
CA SER A 25 -0.29 -4.83 18.84
C SER A 25 -0.07 -3.31 18.74
N GLY A 26 0.63 -2.85 17.71
CA GLY A 26 0.87 -1.43 17.45
C GLY A 26 -0.44 -0.68 17.15
N ALA A 27 -1.27 -1.24 16.28
CA ALA A 27 -2.59 -0.69 15.94
C ALA A 27 -3.50 -0.61 17.17
N PHE A 28 -3.54 -1.70 17.97
CA PHE A 28 -4.27 -1.74 19.23
C PHE A 28 -3.81 -0.64 20.18
N SER A 29 -2.50 -0.53 20.42
CA SER A 29 -1.93 0.41 21.37
C SER A 29 -2.26 1.86 21.00
N LEU A 30 -2.10 2.24 19.72
CA LEU A 30 -2.39 3.61 19.30
C LEU A 30 -3.89 3.94 19.39
N ALA A 31 -4.77 3.05 18.92
CA ALA A 31 -6.21 3.27 18.99
C ALA A 31 -6.73 3.27 20.44
N TYR A 32 -6.18 2.40 21.30
CA TYR A 32 -6.43 2.39 22.74
C TYR A 32 -6.10 3.76 23.36
N ASN A 33 -4.89 4.27 23.11
CA ASN A 33 -4.43 5.52 23.69
C ASN A 33 -5.24 6.71 23.15
N LEU A 34 -5.61 6.73 21.87
CA LEU A 34 -6.48 7.77 21.32
C LEU A 34 -7.82 7.84 22.06
N ALA A 35 -8.45 6.70 22.32
CA ALA A 35 -9.73 6.64 23.04
C ALA A 35 -9.60 7.04 24.51
N VAL A 36 -8.56 6.55 25.22
CA VAL A 36 -8.34 6.86 26.64
C VAL A 36 -7.98 8.34 26.84
N VAL A 37 -7.04 8.88 26.06
CA VAL A 37 -6.68 10.31 26.07
C VAL A 37 -7.87 11.18 25.62
N GLY A 38 -8.76 10.63 24.77
CA GLY A 38 -10.05 11.21 24.40
C GLY A 38 -11.05 11.35 25.56
N GLY A 39 -10.71 10.84 26.75
CA GLY A 39 -11.58 10.80 27.92
C GLY A 39 -12.43 9.54 28.00
N GLY A 40 -12.00 8.45 27.36
CA GLY A 40 -12.59 7.13 27.49
C GLY A 40 -12.05 6.40 28.71
N GLU A 41 -12.88 5.58 29.33
CA GLU A 41 -12.43 4.66 30.38
C GLU A 41 -11.64 3.50 29.79
N TRP A 42 -10.97 2.72 30.65
CA TRP A 42 -10.17 1.58 30.26
C TRP A 42 -10.92 0.59 29.35
N GLY A 43 -12.19 0.31 29.63
CA GLY A 43 -13.03 -0.58 28.79
C GLY A 43 -13.31 -0.04 27.39
N ALA A 44 -13.45 1.29 27.26
CA ALA A 44 -13.53 1.93 25.96
C ALA A 44 -12.18 1.83 25.23
N GLY A 45 -11.08 2.10 25.94
CA GLY A 45 -9.72 1.88 25.43
C GLY A 45 -9.55 0.49 24.83
N LEU A 46 -9.93 -0.56 25.56
CA LEU A 46 -9.86 -1.95 25.07
C LEU A 46 -10.71 -2.16 23.80
N SER A 47 -11.95 -1.72 23.82
CA SER A 47 -12.90 -1.95 22.72
C SER A 47 -12.43 -1.27 21.43
N TYR A 48 -12.05 0.00 21.51
CA TYR A 48 -11.59 0.76 20.34
C TYR A 48 -10.13 0.41 19.97
N GLY A 49 -9.31 -0.04 20.91
CA GLY A 49 -8.04 -0.69 20.63
C GLY A 49 -8.22 -1.93 19.74
N LEU A 50 -9.11 -2.85 20.14
CA LEU A 50 -9.41 -4.06 19.38
C LEU A 50 -9.99 -3.74 18.00
N LEU A 51 -10.90 -2.76 17.92
CA LEU A 51 -11.46 -2.32 16.63
C LEU A 51 -10.40 -1.68 15.73
N GLY A 52 -9.45 -0.92 16.29
CA GLY A 52 -8.32 -0.37 15.55
C GLY A 52 -7.42 -1.47 14.98
N SER A 53 -7.08 -2.46 15.82
CA SER A 53 -6.33 -3.64 15.37
C SER A 53 -7.09 -4.40 14.28
N ALA A 54 -8.36 -4.73 14.50
CA ALA A 54 -9.17 -5.47 13.55
C ALA A 54 -9.33 -4.73 12.22
N GLY A 55 -9.53 -3.41 12.27
CA GLY A 55 -9.63 -2.53 11.10
C GLY A 55 -8.37 -2.54 10.22
N VAL A 56 -7.20 -2.76 10.82
CA VAL A 56 -5.93 -2.86 10.09
C VAL A 56 -5.71 -4.27 9.57
N VAL A 57 -5.74 -5.30 10.43
CA VAL A 57 -5.18 -6.62 10.10
C VAL A 57 -6.21 -7.74 9.90
N LEU A 58 -7.49 -7.53 10.19
CA LEU A 58 -8.50 -8.60 10.17
C LEU A 58 -9.60 -8.43 9.13
N ILE A 59 -10.00 -7.20 8.83
CA ILE A 59 -11.09 -6.96 7.89
C ILE A 59 -10.57 -6.86 6.45
N GLY A 60 -11.40 -7.30 5.49
CA GLY A 60 -11.20 -6.98 4.09
C GLY A 60 -11.97 -5.75 3.66
N ASN A 61 -11.89 -5.42 2.37
CA ASN A 61 -12.77 -4.43 1.78
C ASN A 61 -14.16 -5.02 1.48
N LEU A 62 -15.02 -4.26 0.82
CA LEU A 62 -16.40 -4.68 0.54
C LEU A 62 -16.53 -5.47 -0.76
N GLU A 63 -15.44 -5.89 -1.41
CA GLU A 63 -15.53 -6.61 -2.69
C GLU A 63 -16.18 -7.99 -2.53
N ALA A 64 -15.84 -8.71 -1.45
CA ALA A 64 -16.30 -10.08 -1.24
C ALA A 64 -17.82 -10.23 -1.11
N ILE A 65 -18.56 -9.20 -0.67
CA ILE A 65 -20.03 -9.26 -0.68
C ILE A 65 -20.57 -9.30 -2.11
N PHE A 66 -19.90 -8.64 -3.06
CA PHE A 66 -20.29 -8.68 -4.47
C PHE A 66 -19.96 -10.03 -5.11
N GLU A 67 -18.88 -10.69 -4.70
CA GLU A 67 -18.60 -12.08 -5.05
C GLU A 67 -19.70 -13.03 -4.58
N VAL A 68 -20.16 -12.89 -3.33
CA VAL A 68 -21.29 -13.66 -2.79
C VAL A 68 -22.58 -13.37 -3.57
N LEU A 69 -22.90 -12.10 -3.80
CA LEU A 69 -24.12 -11.70 -4.52
C LEU A 69 -24.11 -12.14 -5.99
N HIS A 70 -22.96 -12.11 -6.65
CA HIS A 70 -22.79 -12.59 -8.02
C HIS A 70 -23.03 -14.11 -8.12
N ASN A 71 -22.64 -14.84 -7.07
CA ASN A 71 -22.87 -16.27 -6.95
C ASN A 71 -24.28 -16.66 -6.47
N LEU A 72 -25.20 -15.68 -6.35
CA LEU A 72 -26.63 -15.90 -6.14
C LEU A 72 -27.39 -15.53 -7.42
N PRO A 73 -27.75 -16.51 -8.27
CA PRO A 73 -28.35 -16.23 -9.58
C PRO A 73 -29.61 -15.37 -9.48
N GLY A 74 -29.68 -14.32 -10.30
CA GLY A 74 -30.86 -13.47 -10.43
C GLY A 74 -31.08 -12.42 -9.33
N VAL A 75 -30.15 -12.25 -8.38
CA VAL A 75 -30.28 -11.22 -7.32
C VAL A 75 -30.08 -9.81 -7.87
N LEU A 76 -29.14 -9.62 -8.79
CA LEU A 76 -28.85 -8.33 -9.44
C LEU A 76 -28.74 -8.51 -10.96
N PRO A 77 -29.17 -7.51 -11.76
CA PRO A 77 -29.15 -7.59 -13.22
C PRO A 77 -27.73 -7.41 -13.80
N ASP A 78 -27.49 -7.91 -15.02
CA ASP A 78 -26.18 -7.78 -15.72
C ASP A 78 -25.70 -6.32 -15.84
N ALA A 79 -26.63 -5.39 -16.03
CA ALA A 79 -26.33 -3.95 -16.06
C ALA A 79 -25.70 -3.44 -14.76
N PHE A 80 -26.01 -4.05 -13.61
CA PHE A 80 -25.39 -3.72 -12.33
C PHE A 80 -23.92 -4.16 -12.31
N TRP A 81 -23.63 -5.38 -12.75
CA TRP A 81 -22.26 -5.92 -12.78
C TRP A 81 -21.37 -5.15 -13.77
N ALA A 82 -21.93 -4.77 -14.93
CA ALA A 82 -21.27 -3.89 -15.89
C ALA A 82 -21.02 -2.48 -15.33
N TRP A 83 -21.92 -1.95 -14.50
CA TRP A 83 -21.74 -0.66 -13.83
C TRP A 83 -20.69 -0.72 -12.70
N LEU A 84 -20.69 -1.80 -11.92
CA LEU A 84 -19.76 -2.05 -10.82
C LEU A 84 -18.31 -2.15 -11.32
N ASP A 85 -18.14 -2.82 -12.48
CA ASP A 85 -16.91 -2.88 -13.26
C ASP A 85 -15.66 -3.24 -12.44
N VAL A 86 -15.80 -4.22 -11.56
CA VAL A 86 -14.66 -4.90 -10.92
C VAL A 86 -14.10 -5.90 -11.92
N LYS A 87 -12.80 -5.79 -12.23
CA LYS A 87 -12.12 -6.57 -13.28
C LYS A 87 -12.42 -8.07 -13.13
N ASN A 88 -12.90 -8.70 -14.19
CA ASN A 88 -13.23 -10.13 -14.30
C ASN A 88 -14.40 -10.64 -13.42
N LEU A 89 -15.07 -9.81 -12.62
CA LEU A 89 -16.18 -10.27 -11.77
C LEU A 89 -17.44 -10.61 -12.59
N ALA A 90 -17.85 -9.71 -13.49
CA ALA A 90 -19.08 -9.87 -14.28
C ALA A 90 -19.05 -11.09 -15.24
N THR A 91 -17.86 -11.57 -15.58
CA THR A 91 -17.65 -12.73 -16.46
C THR A 91 -17.23 -13.97 -15.67
N ALA A 92 -17.13 -13.88 -14.34
CA ALA A 92 -16.71 -15.00 -13.51
C ALA A 92 -17.76 -16.13 -13.58
N PRO A 93 -17.34 -17.41 -13.54
CA PRO A 93 -18.28 -18.52 -13.44
C PRO A 93 -19.17 -18.40 -12.19
N VAL A 94 -20.47 -18.57 -12.36
CA VAL A 94 -21.44 -18.60 -11.25
C VAL A 94 -21.63 -20.06 -10.82
N SER A 95 -21.24 -20.36 -9.59
CA SER A 95 -21.26 -21.73 -9.05
C SER A 95 -22.50 -22.05 -8.19
N GLY A 96 -23.23 -21.04 -7.70
CA GLY A 96 -24.16 -21.18 -6.57
C GLY A 96 -23.43 -21.66 -5.30
N PRO A 97 -24.03 -21.78 -4.10
CA PRO A 97 -25.09 -21.04 -3.42
C PRO A 97 -24.54 -19.76 -2.71
N GLY A 98 -23.98 -18.82 -3.47
CA GLY A 98 -23.34 -17.62 -2.90
C GLY A 98 -21.92 -17.84 -2.37
N ILE A 99 -21.28 -18.99 -2.68
CA ILE A 99 -19.86 -19.22 -2.40
C ILE A 99 -19.10 -19.16 -3.73
N PRO A 100 -18.13 -18.24 -3.89
CA PRO A 100 -17.31 -18.17 -5.09
C PRO A 100 -16.40 -19.39 -5.22
N THR A 101 -16.43 -20.06 -6.38
CA THR A 101 -15.51 -21.16 -6.69
C THR A 101 -14.54 -20.86 -7.83
N ASP A 102 -14.62 -19.66 -8.40
CA ASP A 102 -13.71 -19.23 -9.45
C ASP A 102 -12.25 -19.24 -8.95
N HIS A 103 -11.34 -19.68 -9.81
CA HIS A 103 -9.94 -19.77 -9.45
C HIS A 103 -9.39 -18.36 -9.17
N TRP A 104 -8.77 -18.18 -7.99
CA TRP A 104 -8.22 -16.90 -7.55
C TRP A 104 -9.25 -15.76 -7.40
N TRP A 105 -10.53 -16.07 -7.16
CA TRP A 105 -11.53 -15.02 -6.91
C TRP A 105 -11.09 -14.04 -5.80
N TRP A 106 -10.45 -14.53 -4.74
CA TRP A 106 -9.98 -13.74 -3.61
C TRP A 106 -8.90 -12.70 -4.00
N TRP A 107 -8.28 -12.84 -5.17
CA TRP A 107 -7.31 -11.90 -5.73
C TRP A 107 -7.97 -10.62 -6.26
N ARG A 108 -9.25 -10.67 -6.67
CA ARG A 108 -9.99 -9.49 -7.17
C ARG A 108 -10.19 -8.43 -6.11
N ALA A 109 -10.25 -8.82 -4.83
CA ALA A 109 -10.39 -7.87 -3.73
C ALA A 109 -9.25 -6.85 -3.64
N SER A 110 -8.10 -7.07 -4.26
CA SER A 110 -6.98 -6.11 -4.31
C SER A 110 -6.78 -5.46 -5.68
N ARG A 111 -7.80 -5.59 -6.55
CA ARG A 111 -7.89 -5.02 -7.90
C ARG A 111 -9.31 -4.47 -8.14
N VAL A 112 -9.85 -3.76 -7.15
CA VAL A 112 -11.22 -3.22 -7.19
C VAL A 112 -11.28 -1.98 -8.07
N ILE A 113 -10.23 -1.15 -8.04
CA ILE A 113 -10.10 0.00 -8.93
C ILE A 113 -9.79 -0.51 -10.34
N HIS A 114 -10.62 -0.12 -11.30
CA HIS A 114 -10.46 -0.52 -12.70
C HIS A 114 -10.26 0.71 -13.59
N ASP A 115 -9.01 0.95 -13.98
CA ASP A 115 -8.66 1.99 -14.94
C ASP A 115 -8.83 1.46 -16.37
N VAL A 116 -9.53 2.21 -17.22
CA VAL A 116 -9.77 1.87 -18.63
C VAL A 116 -9.43 3.08 -19.50
N VAL A 117 -8.54 2.88 -20.48
CA VAL A 117 -8.18 3.92 -21.45
C VAL A 117 -8.29 3.35 -22.86
N GLY A 118 -9.02 4.03 -23.74
CA GLY A 118 -9.19 3.58 -25.13
C GLY A 118 -9.83 2.19 -25.27
N GLY A 119 -10.58 1.74 -24.27
CA GLY A 119 -11.16 0.39 -24.20
C GLY A 119 -10.20 -0.68 -23.67
N GLN A 120 -8.96 -0.34 -23.35
CA GLN A 120 -7.99 -1.24 -22.75
C GLN A 120 -8.01 -1.13 -21.23
N SER A 121 -8.08 -2.29 -20.56
CA SER A 121 -7.95 -2.41 -19.11
C SER A 121 -6.50 -2.18 -18.71
N LEU A 122 -6.28 -1.23 -17.82
CA LEU A 122 -4.98 -0.99 -17.18
C LEU A 122 -5.02 -1.61 -15.79
N GLU A 123 -3.96 -2.34 -15.43
CA GLU A 123 -3.87 -2.92 -14.11
C GLU A 123 -3.69 -1.83 -13.05
N VAL A 124 -4.49 -1.90 -12.00
CA VAL A 124 -4.36 -1.10 -10.78
C VAL A 124 -4.37 -2.04 -9.59
N ILE A 125 -3.38 -1.90 -8.71
CA ILE A 125 -3.25 -2.71 -7.51
C ILE A 125 -3.68 -1.82 -6.34
N ASP A 126 -4.71 -2.23 -5.61
CA ASP A 126 -5.23 -1.57 -4.42
C ASP A 126 -5.32 -2.57 -3.25
N GLU A 127 -4.15 -3.01 -2.79
CA GLU A 127 -4.01 -3.94 -1.66
C GLU A 127 -4.28 -3.28 -0.30
N PHE A 128 -4.61 -4.12 0.67
CA PHE A 128 -4.81 -3.76 2.07
C PHE A 128 -4.14 -4.81 2.98
N PRO A 129 -3.87 -4.51 4.27
CA PRO A 129 -2.98 -5.36 5.06
C PRO A 129 -3.44 -6.80 5.22
N PHE A 130 -4.74 -7.06 5.43
CA PHE A 130 -5.24 -8.44 5.49
C PHE A 130 -4.98 -9.21 4.18
N PHE A 131 -5.12 -8.59 3.00
CA PHE A 131 -4.78 -9.22 1.72
C PHE A 131 -3.30 -9.65 1.70
N SER A 132 -2.37 -8.78 2.10
CA SER A 132 -0.94 -9.11 2.09
C SER A 132 -0.58 -10.23 3.08
N PHE A 133 -1.21 -10.25 4.27
CA PHE A 133 -1.03 -11.36 5.22
C PHE A 133 -1.66 -12.66 4.72
N LEU A 134 -2.84 -12.59 4.07
CA LEU A 134 -3.45 -13.74 3.42
C LEU A 134 -2.53 -14.27 2.31
N LEU A 135 -1.99 -13.38 1.47
CA LEU A 135 -1.03 -13.71 0.41
C LEU A 135 0.21 -14.41 0.99
N GLY A 136 0.66 -13.97 2.17
CA GLY A 136 1.77 -14.56 2.90
C GLY A 136 3.13 -14.08 2.37
N ASP A 137 3.15 -12.90 1.75
CA ASP A 137 4.37 -12.34 1.20
C ASP A 137 4.96 -11.22 2.06
N MET A 138 6.28 -11.28 2.29
CA MET A 138 7.05 -10.32 3.08
C MET A 138 7.53 -9.11 2.26
N HIS A 139 6.66 -8.51 1.45
CA HIS A 139 7.01 -7.32 0.69
C HIS A 139 7.40 -6.13 1.60
N PRO A 140 8.19 -5.17 1.09
CA PRO A 140 8.64 -3.95 1.78
C PRO A 140 7.61 -3.27 2.69
N HIS A 141 6.40 -3.06 2.19
CA HIS A 141 5.34 -2.34 2.90
C HIS A 141 4.71 -3.18 4.05
N VAL A 142 4.73 -4.52 3.95
CA VAL A 142 4.30 -5.42 5.03
C VAL A 142 5.34 -5.44 6.13
N LEU A 143 6.63 -5.50 5.76
CA LEU A 143 7.76 -5.44 6.69
C LEU A 143 7.79 -4.12 7.47
N ALA A 144 7.35 -3.02 6.86
CA ALA A 144 7.33 -1.70 7.46
C ALA A 144 6.21 -1.49 8.50
N LEU A 145 5.12 -2.26 8.43
CA LEU A 145 3.93 -2.04 9.27
C LEU A 145 4.21 -1.90 10.79
N PRO A 146 5.02 -2.75 11.44
CA PRO A 146 5.35 -2.56 12.85
C PRO A 146 6.03 -1.21 13.14
N PHE A 147 6.93 -0.78 12.26
CA PHE A 147 7.64 0.49 12.37
C PHE A 147 6.73 1.69 12.10
N VAL A 148 5.74 1.53 11.23
CA VAL A 148 4.69 2.53 11.00
C VAL A 148 3.96 2.84 12.30
N PHE A 149 3.56 1.81 13.07
CA PHE A 149 2.88 2.04 14.34
C PHE A 149 3.77 2.68 15.39
N VAL A 150 5.07 2.32 15.44
CA VAL A 150 6.03 3.02 16.30
C VAL A 150 6.12 4.50 15.91
N ALA A 151 6.25 4.82 14.61
CA ALA A 151 6.31 6.20 14.12
C ALA A 151 5.05 7.00 14.47
N LEU A 152 3.87 6.43 14.25
CA LEU A 152 2.59 7.07 14.56
C LEU A 152 2.39 7.27 16.07
N SER A 153 2.79 6.30 16.90
CA SER A 153 2.75 6.43 18.36
C SER A 153 3.69 7.51 18.88
N LEU A 154 4.92 7.59 18.34
CA LEU A 154 5.85 8.67 18.67
C LEU A 154 5.34 10.03 18.18
N ALA A 155 4.76 10.10 16.99
CA ALA A 155 4.13 11.33 16.49
C ALA A 155 3.00 11.79 17.42
N PHE A 156 2.15 10.86 17.89
CA PHE A 156 1.09 11.18 18.84
C PHE A 156 1.65 11.64 20.19
N GLN A 157 2.69 10.99 20.72
CA GLN A 157 3.37 11.41 21.95
C GLN A 157 3.97 12.81 21.81
N ILE A 158 4.66 13.10 20.71
CA ILE A 158 5.26 14.42 20.44
C ILE A 158 4.17 15.49 20.42
N PHE A 159 3.08 15.22 19.71
CA PHE A 159 1.92 16.09 19.65
C PHE A 159 1.33 16.38 21.04
N LEU A 160 1.12 15.36 21.87
CA LEU A 160 0.61 15.52 23.24
C LEU A 160 1.60 16.27 24.15
N SER A 161 2.90 16.05 23.97
CA SER A 161 3.92 16.69 24.81
C SER A 161 4.02 18.19 24.57
N GLY A 162 3.84 18.61 23.31
CA GLY A 162 3.91 19.99 22.90
C GLY A 162 5.24 20.68 23.19
N ARG A 163 6.31 19.94 23.51
CA ARG A 163 7.62 20.48 23.91
C ARG A 163 8.37 21.12 22.73
N GLU A 164 9.07 22.24 22.97
CA GLU A 164 9.91 22.91 21.96
C GLU A 164 11.07 22.05 21.50
N ARG A 165 11.67 21.28 22.41
CA ARG A 165 12.81 20.43 22.12
C ARG A 165 12.53 19.03 22.62
N LEU A 166 12.70 18.07 21.71
CA LEU A 166 12.85 16.68 22.08
C LEU A 166 14.20 16.49 22.74
N ASP A 167 14.29 15.56 23.67
CA ASP A 167 15.59 15.14 24.15
C ASP A 167 16.37 14.40 23.06
N ARG A 168 17.68 14.18 23.29
CA ARG A 168 18.56 13.56 22.30
C ARG A 168 18.15 12.13 21.97
N ILE A 169 17.65 11.38 22.94
CA ILE A 169 17.26 9.98 22.75
C ILE A 169 15.99 9.94 21.91
N GLU A 170 14.98 10.75 22.25
CA GLU A 170 13.74 10.88 21.48
C GLU A 170 14.02 11.25 20.03
N LEU A 171 14.86 12.26 19.78
CA LEU A 171 15.19 12.70 18.43
C LEU A 171 15.94 11.62 17.64
N VAL A 172 16.91 10.93 18.26
CA VAL A 172 17.67 9.85 17.61
C VAL A 172 16.76 8.67 17.32
N SER A 173 15.96 8.21 18.29
CA SER A 173 15.01 7.11 18.11
C SER A 173 13.99 7.43 17.03
N LEU A 174 13.43 8.64 17.02
CA LEU A 174 12.50 9.09 15.99
C LEU A 174 13.16 9.09 14.61
N SER A 175 14.38 9.62 14.50
CA SER A 175 15.11 9.68 13.22
C SER A 175 15.51 8.28 12.71
N LEU A 176 15.85 7.36 13.61
CA LEU A 176 16.10 5.95 13.27
C LEU A 176 14.84 5.27 12.75
N VAL A 177 13.69 5.48 13.40
CA VAL A 177 12.42 4.90 12.96
C VAL A 177 11.98 5.49 11.61
N ILE A 178 12.02 6.81 11.45
CA ILE A 178 11.62 7.49 10.20
C ILE A 178 12.59 7.17 9.06
N GLY A 179 13.90 7.16 9.31
CA GLY A 179 14.90 6.70 8.34
C GLY A 179 14.75 5.23 7.98
N GLY A 180 14.45 4.38 8.97
CA GLY A 180 14.19 2.96 8.80
C GLY A 180 12.96 2.67 7.95
N LEU A 181 11.90 3.47 8.07
CA LEU A 181 10.76 3.42 7.17
C LEU A 181 11.18 3.72 5.72
N GLY A 182 12.02 4.72 5.49
CA GLY A 182 12.56 5.01 4.14
C GLY A 182 13.43 3.89 3.57
N PHE A 183 14.18 3.20 4.42
CA PHE A 183 14.98 2.03 4.05
C PHE A 183 14.12 0.80 3.73
N LEU A 184 13.13 0.50 4.58
CA LEU A 184 12.24 -0.64 4.42
C LEU A 184 11.31 -0.46 3.24
N ASN A 185 10.70 0.72 3.10
CA ASN A 185 9.78 1.09 2.05
C ASN A 185 9.86 2.61 1.81
N SER A 186 10.56 3.02 0.75
CA SER A 186 10.88 4.44 0.48
C SER A 186 9.67 5.39 0.44
N TRP A 187 8.47 4.86 0.15
CA TRP A 187 7.21 5.60 0.15
C TRP A 187 6.70 5.96 1.56
N ASP A 188 7.14 5.25 2.60
CA ASP A 188 6.72 5.48 3.99
C ASP A 188 7.40 6.70 4.61
N LEU A 189 8.64 7.00 4.18
CA LEU A 189 9.40 8.16 4.65
C LEU A 189 8.64 9.49 4.48
N PRO A 190 8.20 9.89 3.26
CA PRO A 190 7.49 11.16 3.09
C PRO A 190 6.15 11.17 3.84
N THR A 191 5.43 10.06 3.89
CA THR A 191 4.12 9.98 4.56
C THR A 191 4.24 10.12 6.08
N TYR A 192 4.96 9.21 6.73
CA TYR A 192 5.05 9.19 8.19
C TYR A 192 5.99 10.27 8.74
N GLY A 193 6.99 10.69 7.96
CA GLY A 193 7.78 11.88 8.24
C GLY A 193 6.92 13.14 8.25
N SER A 194 6.04 13.32 7.25
CA SER A 194 5.12 14.47 7.21
C SER A 194 4.10 14.43 8.35
N ILE A 195 3.53 13.28 8.67
CA ILE A 195 2.63 13.13 9.84
C ILE A 195 3.36 13.55 11.11
N THR A 196 4.62 13.12 11.29
CA THR A 196 5.43 13.48 12.47
C THR A 196 5.68 14.98 12.54
N VAL A 197 6.04 15.63 11.42
CA VAL A 197 6.23 17.08 11.37
C VAL A 197 4.93 17.83 11.63
N LEU A 198 3.80 17.38 11.06
CA LEU A 198 2.49 17.99 11.30
C LEU A 198 2.03 17.81 12.75
N ALA A 199 2.27 16.64 13.33
CA ALA A 199 1.97 16.35 14.73
C ALA A 199 2.80 17.26 15.67
N TYR A 200 4.10 17.41 15.40
CA TYR A 200 4.94 18.38 16.10
C TYR A 200 4.41 19.81 15.93
N ALA A 201 4.12 20.23 14.70
CA ALA A 201 3.63 21.57 14.39
C ALA A 201 2.33 21.89 15.13
N LEU A 202 1.37 20.95 15.15
CA LEU A 202 0.12 21.09 15.89
C LEU A 202 0.35 21.12 17.40
N GLY A 203 1.22 20.27 17.94
CA GLY A 203 1.51 20.23 19.38
C GLY A 203 2.14 21.54 19.86
N ARG A 204 3.14 22.05 19.13
CA ARG A 204 3.77 23.34 19.38
C ARG A 204 2.80 24.51 19.32
N TRP A 205 1.87 24.45 18.38
CA TRP A 205 0.85 25.47 18.22
C TRP A 205 -0.13 25.47 19.41
N ILE A 206 -0.50 24.30 19.94
CA ILE A 206 -1.40 24.18 21.11
C ILE A 206 -0.73 24.65 22.40
N SER A 207 0.58 24.40 22.59
CA SER A 207 1.26 24.73 23.85
C SER A 207 1.43 26.22 24.16
N GLY A 208 1.07 27.12 23.23
CA GLY A 208 1.05 28.57 23.48
C GLY A 208 2.42 29.25 23.49
N GLU A 209 2.44 30.58 23.27
CA GLU A 209 3.59 31.51 23.35
C GLU A 209 4.60 31.55 22.17
N HIS A 210 4.12 31.51 20.93
CA HIS A 210 4.99 31.67 19.76
C HIS A 210 4.36 32.62 18.74
N SER A 211 5.12 33.61 18.27
CA SER A 211 4.73 34.36 17.07
C SER A 211 4.67 33.39 15.88
N THR A 212 3.83 33.68 14.87
CA THR A 212 3.72 32.84 13.67
C THR A 212 5.09 32.58 13.03
N GLY A 213 5.96 33.59 12.97
CA GLY A 213 7.31 33.45 12.46
C GLY A 213 8.19 32.49 13.28
N ARG A 214 8.12 32.59 14.62
CA ARG A 214 8.86 31.67 15.51
C ARG A 214 8.36 30.23 15.34
N TRP A 215 7.05 30.02 15.33
CA TRP A 215 6.46 28.69 15.11
C TRP A 215 6.89 28.08 13.77
N ILE A 216 6.83 28.83 12.67
CA ILE A 216 7.33 28.35 11.35
C ILE A 216 8.80 27.96 11.45
N SER A 217 9.64 28.80 12.07
CA SER A 217 11.07 28.52 12.20
C SER A 217 11.37 27.26 13.03
N GLU A 218 10.60 27.02 14.10
CA GLU A 218 10.73 25.84 14.95
C GLU A 218 10.33 24.56 14.20
N VAL A 219 9.21 24.60 13.47
CA VAL A 219 8.72 23.47 12.66
C VAL A 219 9.69 23.15 11.53
N LEU A 220 10.18 24.16 10.81
CA LEU A 220 11.17 23.97 9.74
C LEU A 220 12.48 23.41 10.26
N ARG A 221 12.98 23.92 11.39
CA ARG A 221 14.19 23.39 12.03
C ARG A 221 13.99 21.93 12.44
N PHE A 222 12.86 21.61 13.06
CA PHE A 222 12.54 20.23 13.44
C PHE A 222 12.50 19.31 12.22
N ALA A 223 11.80 19.71 11.15
CA ALA A 223 11.72 18.94 9.92
C ALA A 223 13.11 18.71 9.29
N VAL A 224 13.91 19.77 9.14
CA VAL A 224 15.26 19.66 8.56
C VAL A 224 16.14 18.72 9.39
N VAL A 225 16.14 18.87 10.71
CA VAL A 225 16.95 18.01 11.59
C VAL A 225 16.48 16.55 11.53
N LEU A 226 15.16 16.30 11.60
CA LEU A 226 14.58 14.97 11.50
C LEU A 226 14.98 14.29 10.18
N PHE A 227 14.78 14.96 9.05
CA PHE A 227 15.11 14.39 7.74
C PHE A 227 16.62 14.22 7.55
N ALA A 228 17.43 15.19 7.96
CA ALA A 228 18.90 15.08 7.86
C ALA A 228 19.43 13.87 8.66
N LEU A 229 18.96 13.67 9.89
CA LEU A 229 19.34 12.52 10.70
C LEU A 229 18.79 11.20 10.14
N SER A 230 17.54 11.20 9.65
CA SER A 230 16.93 10.03 9.01
C SER A 230 17.71 9.58 7.77
N MET A 231 18.22 10.52 6.97
CA MET A 231 19.10 10.23 5.84
C MET A 231 20.48 9.77 6.30
N PHE A 232 21.05 10.44 7.30
CA PHE A 232 22.38 10.14 7.81
C PHE A 232 22.51 8.71 8.35
N PHE A 233 21.55 8.23 9.15
CA PHE A 233 21.63 6.88 9.73
C PHE A 233 21.53 5.75 8.69
N TYR A 234 20.99 6.04 7.50
CA TYR A 234 20.84 5.08 6.41
C TYR A 234 21.66 5.50 5.17
N LEU A 235 22.69 6.33 5.36
CA LEU A 235 23.49 6.90 4.27
C LEU A 235 24.07 5.84 3.31
N PRO A 236 24.60 4.69 3.76
CA PRO A 236 25.08 3.65 2.84
C PRO A 236 23.99 3.16 1.88
N PHE A 237 22.76 3.01 2.37
CA PHE A 237 21.61 2.66 1.54
C PHE A 237 21.34 3.77 0.51
N TRP A 238 21.18 5.02 0.95
CA TRP A 238 20.83 6.14 0.04
C TRP A 238 21.88 6.39 -1.06
N ILE A 239 23.16 6.15 -0.78
CA ILE A 239 24.23 6.27 -1.78
C ILE A 239 24.17 5.13 -2.81
N SER A 240 23.82 3.92 -2.37
CA SER A 240 23.76 2.73 -3.24
C SER A 240 22.39 2.52 -3.92
N PHE A 241 21.35 3.19 -3.43
CA PHE A 241 19.97 2.99 -3.87
C PHE A 241 19.79 3.40 -5.33
N ARG A 242 19.21 2.49 -6.12
CA ARG A 242 18.83 2.74 -7.51
C ARG A 242 17.31 2.76 -7.61
N SER A 243 16.78 3.93 -7.92
CA SER A 243 15.34 4.13 -8.08
C SER A 243 14.89 3.72 -9.49
N GLN A 244 13.76 3.02 -9.59
CA GLN A 244 13.01 2.87 -10.85
C GLN A 244 12.12 4.08 -11.14
N ALA A 245 11.89 4.93 -10.15
CA ALA A 245 11.13 6.15 -10.34
C ALA A 245 11.93 7.16 -11.18
N SER A 246 11.38 7.59 -12.30
CA SER A 246 11.99 8.58 -13.21
C SER A 246 11.39 9.99 -13.08
N GLY A 247 10.33 10.17 -12.30
CA GLY A 247 9.71 11.48 -12.06
C GLY A 247 8.28 11.41 -11.53
N LEU A 248 7.66 12.58 -11.33
CA LEU A 248 6.26 12.74 -10.96
C LEU A 248 5.48 13.30 -12.16
N LEU A 249 4.44 12.60 -12.61
CA LEU A 249 3.61 12.99 -13.75
C LEU A 249 2.15 13.19 -13.31
N PRO A 250 1.38 14.06 -14.00
CA PRO A 250 -0.04 14.21 -13.73
C PRO A 250 -0.81 12.96 -14.19
N VAL A 251 -1.85 12.57 -13.44
CA VAL A 251 -2.78 11.53 -13.88
C VAL A 251 -3.71 12.08 -14.95
N LEU A 252 -3.56 11.54 -16.15
CA LEU A 252 -4.36 11.84 -17.32
C LEU A 252 -5.21 10.61 -17.71
N PHE A 253 -6.29 10.85 -18.43
CA PHE A 253 -7.22 9.91 -19.05
C PHE A 253 -8.13 9.12 -18.12
N VAL A 254 -7.73 8.92 -16.86
CA VAL A 254 -8.48 8.11 -15.89
C VAL A 254 -8.86 8.90 -14.63
N LYS A 255 -9.97 8.50 -14.03
CA LYS A 255 -10.42 8.91 -12.69
C LYS A 255 -11.07 7.73 -11.99
N THR A 256 -10.75 7.53 -10.73
CA THR A 256 -11.35 6.45 -9.95
C THR A 256 -12.84 6.71 -9.78
N ARG A 257 -13.65 5.68 -10.04
CA ARG A 257 -15.10 5.75 -9.87
C ARG A 257 -15.45 5.72 -8.38
N LEU A 258 -16.42 6.54 -7.97
CA LEU A 258 -16.80 6.65 -6.55
C LEU A 258 -17.22 5.29 -5.96
N HIS A 259 -17.99 4.48 -6.69
CA HIS A 259 -18.44 3.19 -6.15
C HIS A 259 -17.26 2.24 -5.91
N GLN A 260 -16.28 2.14 -6.82
CA GLN A 260 -15.06 1.33 -6.61
C GLN A 260 -14.26 1.82 -5.40
N TYR A 261 -14.12 3.15 -5.25
CA TYR A 261 -13.50 3.74 -4.07
C TYR A 261 -14.23 3.38 -2.77
N LEU A 262 -15.57 3.36 -2.79
CA LEU A 262 -16.38 2.98 -1.64
C LEU A 262 -16.38 1.46 -1.40
N ILE A 263 -16.17 0.63 -2.42
CA ILE A 263 -15.93 -0.80 -2.21
C ILE A 263 -14.61 -0.97 -1.45
N MET A 264 -13.57 -0.26 -1.85
CA MET A 264 -12.25 -0.33 -1.23
C MET A 264 -12.23 0.27 0.19
N LEU A 265 -12.72 1.49 0.40
CA LEU A 265 -12.56 2.23 1.67
C LEU A 265 -13.88 2.60 2.36
N GLY A 266 -15.03 2.12 1.87
CA GLY A 266 -16.36 2.61 2.25
C GLY A 266 -16.69 2.52 3.73
N LEU A 267 -16.23 1.47 4.43
CA LEU A 267 -16.39 1.37 5.89
C LEU A 267 -15.77 2.58 6.60
N PHE A 268 -14.53 2.92 6.26
CA PHE A 268 -13.83 4.03 6.90
C PHE A 268 -14.39 5.38 6.49
N ILE A 269 -14.82 5.53 5.23
CA ILE A 269 -15.50 6.75 4.77
C ILE A 269 -16.82 6.96 5.52
N TYR A 270 -17.61 5.89 5.68
CA TYR A 270 -18.89 5.96 6.40
C TYR A 270 -18.72 6.34 7.87
N VAL A 271 -17.73 5.73 8.54
CA VAL A 271 -17.41 6.05 9.94
C VAL A 271 -16.84 7.47 10.06
N GLY A 272 -15.90 7.83 9.18
CA GLY A 272 -15.27 9.15 9.12
C GLY A 272 -16.29 10.27 8.87
N LEU A 273 -17.30 10.03 8.04
CA LEU A 273 -18.39 10.99 7.82
C LEU A 273 -19.17 11.25 9.12
N GLY A 274 -19.55 10.18 9.81
CA GLY A 274 -20.23 10.27 11.11
C GLY A 274 -19.38 11.05 12.12
N PHE A 275 -18.09 10.76 12.18
CA PHE A 275 -17.13 11.48 13.04
C PHE A 275 -17.07 12.97 12.72
N MET A 276 -16.89 13.33 11.44
CA MET A 276 -16.79 14.73 11.02
C MET A 276 -18.10 15.51 11.22
N ILE A 277 -19.27 14.88 11.02
CA ILE A 277 -20.58 15.50 11.32
C ILE A 277 -20.73 15.74 12.82
N ALA A 278 -20.47 14.73 13.65
CA ALA A 278 -20.58 14.86 15.10
C ALA A 278 -19.62 15.94 15.65
N ARG A 279 -18.39 15.96 15.11
CA ARG A 279 -17.38 16.97 15.46
C ARG A 279 -17.81 18.38 15.04
N GLY A 280 -18.31 18.54 13.82
CA GLY A 280 -18.81 19.82 13.32
C GLY A 280 -19.98 20.36 14.14
N ALA A 281 -20.91 19.49 14.53
CA ALA A 281 -22.04 19.85 15.39
C ALA A 281 -21.59 20.33 16.78
N GLU A 282 -20.62 19.63 17.40
CA GLU A 282 -20.06 20.05 18.69
C GLU A 282 -19.35 21.39 18.61
N LEU A 283 -18.50 21.60 17.59
CA LEU A 283 -17.78 22.85 17.40
C LEU A 283 -18.74 24.02 17.13
N ARG A 284 -19.79 23.80 16.33
CA ARG A 284 -20.84 24.78 16.11
C ARG A 284 -21.58 25.13 17.41
N ALA A 285 -21.91 24.14 18.24
CA ALA A 285 -22.56 24.37 19.52
C ALA A 285 -21.66 25.14 20.50
N ALA A 286 -20.35 24.86 20.51
CA ALA A 286 -19.39 25.49 21.42
C ALA A 286 -18.99 26.92 20.99
N LEU A 287 -18.82 27.17 19.69
CA LEU A 287 -18.27 28.42 19.15
C LEU A 287 -19.34 29.33 18.52
N GLY A 288 -20.58 28.86 18.40
CA GLY A 288 -21.73 29.60 17.92
C GLY A 288 -21.91 29.64 16.40
N ASP A 289 -23.13 29.99 15.97
CA ASP A 289 -23.57 29.95 14.57
C ASP A 289 -22.86 30.96 13.65
N ALA A 290 -22.47 32.12 14.19
CA ALA A 290 -21.76 33.13 13.42
C ALA A 290 -20.35 32.64 13.03
N TRP A 291 -19.65 32.01 13.97
CA TRP A 291 -18.36 31.38 13.69
C TRP A 291 -18.51 30.24 12.70
N ALA A 292 -19.47 29.33 12.94
CA ALA A 292 -19.67 28.15 12.10
C ALA A 292 -19.94 28.55 10.63
N ARG A 293 -20.81 29.53 10.37
CA ARG A 293 -21.08 30.02 9.01
C ARG A 293 -19.84 30.58 8.33
N ARG A 294 -19.04 31.39 9.05
CA ARG A 294 -17.80 31.96 8.51
C ARG A 294 -16.79 30.87 8.15
N THR A 295 -16.57 29.92 9.05
CA THR A 295 -15.60 28.84 8.87
C THR A 295 -16.06 27.85 7.81
N LEU A 296 -17.36 27.57 7.71
CA LEU A 296 -17.93 26.77 6.62
C LEU A 296 -17.67 27.41 5.25
N GLY A 297 -17.82 28.74 5.14
CA GLY A 297 -17.47 29.48 3.93
C GLY A 297 -15.96 29.48 3.60
N GLN A 298 -15.08 29.30 4.60
CA GLN A 298 -13.65 29.09 4.37
C GLN A 298 -13.36 27.65 3.95
N ALA A 299 -13.97 26.67 4.61
CA ALA A 299 -13.88 25.25 4.27
C ALA A 299 -14.34 25.00 2.83
N ALA A 300 -15.47 25.58 2.42
CA ALA A 300 -15.96 25.50 1.05
C ALA A 300 -14.97 26.08 0.03
N ARG A 301 -14.26 27.17 0.36
CA ARG A 301 -13.19 27.73 -0.47
C ARG A 301 -11.97 26.81 -0.56
N VAL A 302 -11.60 26.14 0.55
CA VAL A 302 -10.54 25.13 0.54
C VAL A 302 -10.93 23.94 -0.33
N SER A 303 -12.14 23.40 -0.16
CA SER A 303 -12.66 22.32 -1.00
C SER A 303 -12.70 22.71 -2.47
N LEU A 304 -13.19 23.90 -2.79
CA LEU A 304 -13.19 24.42 -4.16
C LEU A 304 -11.76 24.59 -4.71
N GLY A 305 -10.83 25.09 -3.90
CA GLY A 305 -9.43 25.20 -4.26
C GLY A 305 -8.79 23.85 -4.58
N LEU A 306 -9.09 22.80 -3.81
CA LEU A 306 -8.62 21.44 -4.08
C LEU A 306 -9.18 20.86 -5.39
N LEU A 307 -10.34 21.33 -5.84
CA LEU A 307 -10.95 20.92 -7.10
C LEU A 307 -10.45 21.74 -8.30
N ILE A 308 -10.11 23.02 -8.09
CA ILE A 308 -9.75 23.97 -9.16
C ILE A 308 -8.23 24.10 -9.35
N VAL A 309 -7.44 24.05 -8.28
CA VAL A 309 -5.99 24.29 -8.39
C VAL A 309 -5.30 23.16 -9.17
N PRO A 310 -5.54 21.86 -8.91
CA PRO A 310 -4.93 20.81 -9.71
C PRO A 310 -5.20 20.89 -11.22
N PRO A 311 -6.44 21.14 -11.72
CA PRO A 311 -6.69 21.45 -13.13
C PRO A 311 -5.76 22.52 -13.68
N VAL A 312 -5.67 23.64 -12.95
CA VAL A 312 -4.98 24.83 -13.41
C VAL A 312 -3.48 24.58 -13.42
N VAL A 313 -2.94 23.93 -12.39
CA VAL A 313 -1.54 23.52 -12.34
C VAL A 313 -1.23 22.55 -13.48
N ALA A 314 -2.08 21.56 -13.74
CA ALA A 314 -1.89 20.63 -14.85
C ALA A 314 -1.89 21.35 -16.21
N LEU A 315 -2.86 22.25 -16.43
CA LEU A 315 -2.92 23.10 -17.63
C LEU A 315 -1.66 23.96 -17.80
N VAL A 316 -1.18 24.57 -16.72
CA VAL A 316 0.05 25.36 -16.72
C VAL A 316 1.26 24.49 -17.01
N LEU A 317 1.39 23.32 -16.39
CA LEU A 317 2.49 22.39 -16.64
C LEU A 317 2.50 21.90 -18.09
N ILE A 318 1.33 21.53 -18.63
CA ILE A 318 1.16 21.17 -20.04
C ILE A 318 1.57 22.35 -20.95
N GLY A 319 1.12 23.57 -20.63
CA GLY A 319 1.50 24.78 -21.36
C GLY A 319 3.00 25.13 -21.26
N LEU A 320 3.64 24.91 -20.11
CA LEU A 320 5.07 25.13 -19.94
C LEU A 320 5.91 24.13 -20.74
N VAL A 321 5.43 22.88 -20.87
CA VAL A 321 6.09 21.90 -21.74
C VAL A 321 5.84 22.21 -23.21
N ALA A 322 4.67 22.75 -23.56
CA ALA A 322 4.36 23.19 -24.92
C ALA A 322 5.36 24.23 -25.46
N LEU A 323 5.86 25.10 -24.58
CA LEU A 323 6.74 26.22 -24.93
C LEU A 323 8.21 25.83 -25.11
N ASP A 324 8.63 24.64 -24.66
CA ASP A 324 10.02 24.19 -24.74
C ASP A 324 10.17 22.99 -25.69
N ALA A 325 10.86 23.19 -26.82
CA ALA A 325 10.98 22.19 -27.88
C ALA A 325 11.68 20.90 -27.39
N GLY A 326 12.62 21.00 -26.44
CA GLY A 326 13.31 19.84 -25.85
C GLY A 326 12.40 19.00 -24.96
N ARG A 327 11.67 19.63 -24.04
CA ARG A 327 10.67 18.96 -23.17
C ARG A 327 9.49 18.43 -23.97
N ARG A 328 9.09 19.13 -25.04
CA ARG A 328 8.06 18.66 -25.98
C ARG A 328 8.48 17.35 -26.64
N ALA A 329 9.73 17.21 -27.09
CA ALA A 329 10.22 15.97 -27.68
C ALA A 329 10.15 14.80 -26.70
N VAL A 330 10.51 15.01 -25.43
CA VAL A 330 10.43 13.99 -24.37
C VAL A 330 8.98 13.57 -24.09
N ILE A 331 8.03 14.51 -24.03
CA ILE A 331 6.61 14.16 -23.85
C ILE A 331 6.05 13.44 -25.07
N LEU A 332 6.39 13.86 -26.28
CA LEU A 332 5.95 13.17 -27.49
C LEU A 332 6.52 11.76 -27.57
N GLU A 333 7.78 11.56 -27.17
CA GLU A 333 8.38 10.23 -27.05
C GLU A 333 7.66 9.37 -25.99
N GLN A 334 7.31 9.95 -24.84
CA GLN A 334 6.52 9.23 -23.83
C GLN A 334 5.12 8.89 -24.32
N LEU A 335 4.44 9.83 -24.99
CA LEU A 335 3.14 9.59 -25.61
C LEU A 335 3.21 8.54 -26.71
N ASP A 336 4.28 8.48 -27.49
CA ASP A 336 4.51 7.44 -28.49
C ASP A 336 4.76 6.07 -27.84
N ARG A 337 5.47 6.01 -26.70
CA ARG A 337 5.63 4.77 -25.92
C ARG A 337 4.32 4.23 -25.35
N VAL A 338 3.38 5.12 -25.03
CA VAL A 338 2.03 4.75 -24.60
C VAL A 338 0.98 4.98 -25.69
N ALA A 339 1.37 5.14 -26.96
CA ALA A 339 0.43 5.52 -28.02
C ALA A 339 -0.62 4.44 -28.27
N SER A 340 -0.31 3.18 -27.96
CA SER A 340 -1.27 2.08 -27.95
C SER A 340 -2.36 2.23 -26.88
N LEU A 341 -2.07 2.99 -25.81
CA LEU A 341 -2.96 3.29 -24.69
C LEU A 341 -3.67 4.65 -24.85
N VAL A 342 -3.13 5.56 -25.65
CA VAL A 342 -3.67 6.92 -25.82
C VAL A 342 -4.79 6.93 -26.88
N PRO A 343 -5.97 7.50 -26.59
CA PRO A 343 -7.03 7.62 -27.60
C PRO A 343 -6.54 8.34 -28.87
N PRO A 344 -6.92 7.88 -30.09
CA PRO A 344 -6.40 8.42 -31.35
C PRO A 344 -6.57 9.94 -31.50
N GLU A 345 -7.69 10.48 -31.03
CA GLU A 345 -7.98 11.93 -31.03
C GLU A 345 -6.91 12.74 -30.27
N ILE A 346 -6.39 12.17 -29.18
CA ILE A 346 -5.41 12.82 -28.31
C ILE A 346 -4.00 12.69 -28.92
N ALA A 347 -3.69 11.57 -29.55
CA ALA A 347 -2.45 11.41 -30.31
C ALA A 347 -2.38 12.43 -31.46
N VAL A 348 -3.50 12.70 -32.15
CA VAL A 348 -3.60 13.74 -33.16
C VAL A 348 -3.43 15.14 -32.56
N ALA A 349 -4.14 15.45 -31.47
CA ALA A 349 -4.02 16.74 -30.78
C ALA A 349 -2.58 17.00 -30.26
N ALA A 350 -1.91 15.98 -29.72
CA ALA A 350 -0.51 16.07 -29.29
C ALA A 350 0.45 16.37 -30.45
N ARG A 351 0.27 15.72 -31.60
CA ARG A 351 1.06 15.98 -32.82
C ARG A 351 0.80 17.38 -33.39
N GLN A 352 -0.44 17.87 -33.28
CA GLN A 352 -0.84 19.20 -33.70
C GLN A 352 -0.56 20.30 -32.67
N THR A 353 0.01 19.97 -31.50
CA THR A 353 0.20 20.92 -30.37
C THR A 353 -1.06 21.63 -29.91
N ASP A 354 -2.21 20.97 -30.05
CA ASP A 354 -3.46 21.47 -29.50
C ASP A 354 -3.56 21.07 -28.02
N PHE A 355 -2.80 21.77 -27.18
CA PHE A 355 -2.74 21.50 -25.74
C PHE A 355 -4.06 21.80 -25.02
N LEU A 356 -4.91 22.66 -25.58
CA LEU A 356 -6.24 22.90 -25.05
C LEU A 356 -7.13 21.68 -25.30
N ALA A 357 -7.08 21.10 -26.51
CA ALA A 357 -7.77 19.85 -26.81
C ALA A 357 -7.23 18.69 -25.95
N ILE A 358 -5.92 18.61 -25.74
CA ILE A 358 -5.32 17.62 -24.82
C ILE A 358 -5.85 17.82 -23.42
N ALA A 359 -5.80 19.01 -22.84
CA ALA A 359 -6.29 19.20 -21.48
C ALA A 359 -7.80 18.94 -21.33
N ASN A 360 -8.59 19.31 -22.35
CA ASN A 360 -10.01 19.03 -22.38
C ASN A 360 -10.29 17.51 -22.42
N LYS A 361 -9.70 16.80 -23.39
CA LYS A 361 -9.93 15.35 -23.62
C LYS A 361 -9.23 14.45 -22.60
N ALA A 362 -8.02 14.81 -22.20
CA ALA A 362 -7.18 14.02 -21.32
C ALA A 362 -7.52 14.19 -19.84
N TRP A 363 -8.10 15.31 -19.43
CA TRP A 363 -8.21 15.58 -18.00
C TRP A 363 -9.60 16.11 -17.59
N LEU A 364 -10.11 17.14 -18.28
CA LEU A 364 -11.41 17.72 -17.93
C LEU A 364 -12.57 16.75 -18.21
N GLU A 365 -12.60 16.11 -19.37
CA GLU A 365 -13.64 15.15 -19.73
C GLU A 365 -13.68 13.94 -18.79
N PRO A 366 -12.57 13.25 -18.47
CA PRO A 366 -12.57 12.21 -17.44
C PRO A 366 -13.03 12.69 -16.06
N LEU A 367 -12.62 13.89 -15.64
CA LEU A 367 -13.06 14.47 -14.36
C LEU A 367 -14.56 14.74 -14.35
N LEU A 368 -15.12 15.27 -15.44
CA LEU A 368 -16.57 15.55 -15.54
C LEU A 368 -17.40 14.28 -15.67
N LYS A 369 -16.83 13.20 -16.25
CA LYS A 369 -17.46 11.87 -16.28
C LYS A 369 -17.52 11.23 -14.89
N HIS A 370 -16.48 11.42 -14.07
CA HIS A 370 -16.37 10.83 -12.73
C HIS A 370 -16.00 11.87 -11.64
N PRO A 371 -16.82 12.90 -11.40
CA PRO A 371 -16.46 14.01 -10.50
C PRO A 371 -16.62 13.64 -9.03
N TRP A 372 -17.39 12.60 -8.74
CA TRP A 372 -17.94 12.31 -7.43
C TRP A 372 -16.89 11.97 -6.37
N LEU A 373 -15.81 11.26 -6.75
CA LEU A 373 -14.72 10.99 -5.82
C LEU A 373 -13.97 12.27 -5.45
N SER A 374 -13.64 13.10 -6.43
CA SER A 374 -12.95 14.38 -6.18
C SER A 374 -13.81 15.28 -5.28
N LEU A 375 -15.11 15.36 -5.53
CA LEU A 375 -16.06 16.10 -4.69
C LEU A 375 -16.12 15.56 -3.26
N LEU A 376 -16.17 14.23 -3.09
CA LEU A 376 -16.15 13.58 -1.78
C LEU A 376 -14.88 13.95 -1.01
N LEU A 377 -13.70 13.72 -1.60
CA LEU A 377 -12.40 13.97 -0.96
C LEU A 377 -12.22 15.45 -0.61
N ALA A 378 -12.54 16.35 -1.54
CA ALA A 378 -12.46 17.79 -1.30
C ALA A 378 -13.41 18.24 -0.17
N THR A 379 -14.61 17.67 -0.09
CA THR A 379 -15.58 17.96 0.98
C THR A 379 -15.04 17.48 2.33
N PHE A 380 -14.54 16.25 2.41
CA PHE A 380 -13.95 15.71 3.63
C PHE A 380 -12.74 16.52 4.11
N LEU A 381 -11.85 16.92 3.20
CA LEU A 381 -10.70 17.78 3.55
C LEU A 381 -11.15 19.18 4.01
N GLY A 382 -12.25 19.70 3.46
CA GLY A 382 -12.92 20.90 3.98
C GLY A 382 -13.48 20.70 5.40
N MET A 383 -14.09 19.56 5.69
CA MET A 383 -14.56 19.21 7.04
C MET A 383 -13.39 19.07 8.03
N ALA A 384 -12.28 18.46 7.61
CA ALA A 384 -11.06 18.38 8.40
C ALA A 384 -10.49 19.77 8.70
N PHE A 385 -10.45 20.67 7.71
CA PHE A 385 -10.08 22.06 7.91
C PHE A 385 -11.00 22.76 8.92
N PHE A 386 -12.32 22.56 8.82
CA PHE A 386 -13.29 23.10 9.79
C PHE A 386 -13.01 22.58 11.21
N SER A 387 -12.73 21.28 11.35
CA SER A 387 -12.37 20.64 12.62
C SER A 387 -11.09 21.23 13.21
N VAL A 388 -10.04 21.40 12.41
CA VAL A 388 -8.77 22.01 12.83
C VAL A 388 -8.98 23.46 13.28
N ARG A 389 -9.71 24.25 12.49
CA ARG A 389 -10.06 25.65 12.82
C ARG A 389 -10.91 25.78 14.09
N GLY A 390 -11.83 24.85 14.32
CA GLY A 390 -12.66 24.87 15.52
C GLY A 390 -11.86 24.52 16.77
N SER A 391 -11.03 23.48 16.67
CA SER A 391 -10.11 23.12 17.75
C SER A 391 -9.14 24.26 18.04
N TRP A 392 -8.70 24.98 16.98
CA TRP A 392 -7.94 26.22 17.12
C TRP A 392 -8.60 27.22 18.05
N GLN A 393 -9.84 27.58 17.77
CA GLN A 393 -10.51 28.59 18.58
C GLN A 393 -10.84 28.06 19.97
N ARG A 394 -11.27 26.81 20.09
CA ARG A 394 -11.69 26.24 21.36
C ARG A 394 -10.55 26.19 22.38
N MET A 395 -9.33 25.91 21.93
CA MET A 395 -8.15 25.90 22.80
C MET A 395 -7.56 27.30 23.07
N GLY A 396 -7.99 28.32 22.33
CA GLY A 396 -7.55 29.71 22.51
C GLY A 396 -8.52 30.62 23.28
N LEU A 397 -9.66 30.11 23.76
CA LEU A 397 -10.65 30.90 24.51
C LEU A 397 -10.23 31.06 25.98
N PRO A 398 -10.24 32.28 26.54
CA PRO A 398 -10.13 32.48 27.99
C PRO A 398 -11.36 31.86 28.65
N THR A 399 -11.15 30.87 29.52
CA THR A 399 -12.23 30.29 30.32
C THR A 399 -12.72 31.32 31.33
N GLY A 400 -14.01 31.70 31.26
CA GLY A 400 -14.66 32.70 32.13
C GLY A 400 -14.73 32.32 33.63
N SER A 401 -14.11 31.22 34.01
CA SER A 401 -13.73 30.84 35.37
C SER A 401 -12.50 29.92 35.23
N PRO A 402 -11.43 30.07 36.03
CA PRO A 402 -10.26 29.21 35.93
C PRO A 402 -10.70 27.75 36.23
N PRO A 403 -10.62 26.83 35.26
CA PRO A 403 -10.87 25.44 35.51
C PRO A 403 -9.74 24.91 36.41
N THR A 404 -10.04 23.87 37.19
CA THR A 404 -8.96 23.21 37.94
C THR A 404 -7.93 22.64 36.95
N ARG A 405 -6.65 22.58 37.34
CA ARG A 405 -5.56 22.06 36.49
C ARG A 405 -5.88 20.69 35.85
N ASN A 406 -6.66 19.85 36.54
CA ASN A 406 -7.10 18.55 36.04
C ASN A 406 -8.25 18.64 35.00
N GLN A 407 -9.15 19.61 35.14
CA GLN A 407 -10.23 19.85 34.16
C GLN A 407 -9.70 20.51 32.88
N GLU A 408 -8.74 21.43 32.98
CA GLU A 408 -8.03 21.97 31.81
C GLU A 408 -7.32 20.87 31.03
N ALA A 409 -6.46 20.10 31.72
CA ALA A 409 -5.69 19.03 31.09
C ALA A 409 -6.57 17.96 30.42
N SER A 410 -7.68 17.57 31.05
CA SER A 410 -8.61 16.59 30.46
C SER A 410 -9.37 17.13 29.24
N SER A 411 -9.69 18.42 29.20
CA SER A 411 -10.33 19.05 28.04
C SER A 411 -9.37 19.19 26.85
N VAL A 412 -8.13 19.60 27.09
CA VAL A 412 -7.07 19.73 26.08
C VAL A 412 -6.70 18.36 25.52
N ASN A 413 -6.59 17.34 26.35
CA ASN A 413 -6.30 15.96 25.92
C ASN A 413 -7.40 15.41 25.00
N ARG A 414 -8.68 15.65 25.33
CA ARG A 414 -9.81 15.23 24.49
C ARG A 414 -9.79 15.90 23.12
N GLU A 415 -9.55 17.21 23.10
CA GLU A 415 -9.40 17.97 21.85
C GLU A 415 -8.21 17.51 21.03
N SER A 416 -7.11 17.16 21.71
CA SER A 416 -5.89 16.63 21.11
C SER A 416 -6.16 15.30 20.40
N SER A 417 -6.78 14.30 21.05
CA SER A 417 -7.13 13.04 20.37
C SER A 417 -8.02 13.25 19.14
N ALA A 418 -9.01 14.16 19.23
CA ALA A 418 -9.88 14.47 18.11
C ALA A 418 -9.13 15.13 16.94
N LEU A 419 -8.20 16.02 17.25
CA LEU A 419 -7.32 16.64 16.25
C LEU A 419 -6.38 15.64 15.60
N PHE A 420 -5.74 14.77 16.39
CA PHE A 420 -4.84 13.76 15.84
C PHE A 420 -5.59 12.76 14.96
N ALA A 421 -6.77 12.30 15.36
CA ALA A 421 -7.63 11.48 14.51
C ALA A 421 -8.09 12.22 13.23
N THR A 422 -8.37 13.53 13.33
CA THR A 422 -8.65 14.37 12.16
C THR A 422 -7.43 14.47 11.22
N LEU A 423 -6.21 14.57 11.77
CA LEU A 423 -4.97 14.56 11.01
C LEU A 423 -4.78 13.24 10.27
N LEU A 424 -4.95 12.10 10.94
CA LEU A 424 -4.86 10.77 10.31
C LEU A 424 -5.89 10.62 9.18
N LEU A 425 -7.15 11.04 9.42
CA LEU A 425 -8.21 11.05 8.41
C LEU A 425 -7.82 11.93 7.21
N ALA A 426 -7.38 13.16 7.46
CA ALA A 426 -7.05 14.12 6.41
C ALA A 426 -5.84 13.68 5.59
N VAL A 427 -4.80 13.13 6.23
CA VAL A 427 -3.63 12.60 5.51
C VAL A 427 -4.03 11.36 4.72
N GLY A 428 -4.76 10.40 5.29
CA GLY A 428 -5.23 9.21 4.57
C GLY A 428 -6.04 9.55 3.31
N LEU A 429 -6.99 10.50 3.40
CA LEU A 429 -7.75 10.99 2.25
C LEU A 429 -6.92 11.86 1.29
N GLY A 430 -5.93 12.57 1.82
CA GLY A 430 -4.98 13.35 1.01
C GLY A 430 -4.08 12.46 0.15
N LEU A 431 -3.67 11.30 0.67
CA LEU A 431 -2.89 10.32 -0.09
C LEU A 431 -3.70 9.73 -1.26
N THR A 432 -4.97 9.40 -1.05
CA THR A 432 -5.84 8.92 -2.14
C THR A 432 -6.15 10.03 -3.15
N LEU A 433 -6.32 11.28 -2.69
CA LEU A 433 -6.42 12.43 -3.59
C LEU A 433 -5.13 12.61 -4.40
N LEU A 434 -3.96 12.43 -3.80
CA LEU A 434 -2.68 12.57 -4.49
C LEU A 434 -2.59 11.61 -5.69
N SER A 435 -3.03 10.36 -5.55
CA SER A 435 -3.09 9.38 -6.65
C SER A 435 -4.16 9.66 -7.72
N GLU A 436 -5.08 10.60 -7.48
CA GLU A 436 -6.00 11.11 -8.52
C GLU A 436 -5.40 12.27 -9.30
N LEU A 437 -4.36 12.90 -8.77
CA LEU A 437 -3.73 14.10 -9.33
C LEU A 437 -2.40 13.78 -10.00
N PHE A 438 -1.57 12.96 -9.36
CA PHE A 438 -0.22 12.64 -9.79
C PHE A 438 0.11 11.17 -9.58
N TYR A 439 1.08 10.69 -10.36
CA TYR A 439 1.68 9.38 -10.17
C TYR A 439 3.18 9.44 -10.38
N ILE A 440 3.90 8.54 -9.71
CA ILE A 440 5.32 8.35 -9.93
C ILE A 440 5.50 7.50 -11.19
N GLN A 441 6.26 8.03 -12.14
CA GLN A 441 6.61 7.30 -13.35
C GLN A 441 7.63 6.21 -13.01
N ASP A 442 7.27 4.96 -13.25
CA ASP A 442 8.11 3.78 -13.09
C ASP A 442 7.99 2.86 -14.32
N VAL A 443 8.45 1.61 -14.20
CA VAL A 443 8.48 0.61 -15.29
C VAL A 443 7.10 0.29 -15.88
N PHE A 444 6.00 0.55 -15.14
CA PHE A 444 4.65 0.26 -15.60
C PHE A 444 4.04 1.39 -16.42
N GLY A 445 4.54 2.62 -16.28
CA GLY A 445 4.06 3.78 -17.04
C GLY A 445 2.61 4.20 -16.71
N THR A 446 2.02 3.68 -15.64
CA THR A 446 0.67 4.02 -15.17
C THR A 446 0.68 4.40 -13.69
N ARG A 447 -0.47 4.84 -13.16
CA ARG A 447 -0.59 5.15 -11.73
C ARG A 447 -0.68 3.93 -10.81
N MET A 448 -0.60 2.71 -11.35
CA MET A 448 -0.78 1.44 -10.63
C MET A 448 -0.02 1.41 -9.30
N ASN A 449 1.30 1.59 -9.34
CA ASN A 449 2.13 1.55 -8.13
C ASN A 449 1.86 2.71 -7.18
N THR A 450 1.51 3.89 -7.69
CA THR A 450 1.16 5.03 -6.83
C THR A 450 -0.12 4.73 -6.06
N VAL A 451 -1.15 4.20 -6.72
CA VAL A 451 -2.38 3.74 -6.05
C VAL A 451 -2.03 2.68 -5.01
N PHE A 452 -1.26 1.65 -5.40
CA PHE A 452 -0.84 0.57 -4.50
C PHE A 452 -0.20 1.08 -3.21
N LYS A 453 0.86 1.88 -3.31
CA LYS A 453 1.60 2.34 -2.13
C LYS A 453 0.78 3.30 -1.26
N LEU A 454 0.06 4.23 -1.89
CA LEU A 454 -0.67 5.26 -1.16
C LEU A 454 -1.98 4.75 -0.55
N TYR A 455 -2.71 3.86 -1.21
CA TYR A 455 -3.93 3.26 -0.67
C TYR A 455 -3.63 2.36 0.52
N TYR A 456 -2.50 1.64 0.48
CA TYR A 456 -2.08 0.80 1.61
C TYR A 456 -1.84 1.63 2.87
N GLN A 457 -1.11 2.76 2.74
CA GLN A 457 -0.90 3.71 3.83
C GLN A 457 -2.21 4.37 4.27
N ALA A 458 -3.06 4.76 3.32
CA ALA A 458 -4.36 5.35 3.61
C ALA A 458 -5.24 4.41 4.42
N TRP A 459 -5.28 3.11 4.09
CA TRP A 459 -6.02 2.10 4.86
C TRP A 459 -5.66 2.13 6.35
N VAL A 460 -4.36 2.10 6.66
CA VAL A 460 -3.86 2.11 8.04
C VAL A 460 -4.30 3.37 8.78
N LEU A 461 -4.13 4.54 8.17
CA LEU A 461 -4.49 5.82 8.78
C LEU A 461 -6.01 5.97 8.97
N LEU A 462 -6.78 5.56 7.98
CA LEU A 462 -8.24 5.60 8.00
C LEU A 462 -8.83 4.61 9.00
N ALA A 463 -8.25 3.42 9.17
CA ALA A 463 -8.68 2.44 10.17
C ALA A 463 -8.52 2.98 11.60
N LEU A 464 -7.37 3.61 11.91
CA LEU A 464 -7.13 4.26 13.20
C LEU A 464 -8.09 5.43 13.45
N ALA A 465 -8.26 6.30 12.45
CA ALA A 465 -9.18 7.42 12.52
C ALA A 465 -10.65 6.96 12.69
N ALA A 466 -11.05 5.88 11.99
CA ALA A 466 -12.37 5.30 12.10
C ALA A 466 -12.62 4.67 13.48
N SER A 467 -11.63 3.98 14.06
CA SER A 467 -11.75 3.44 15.42
C SER A 467 -12.02 4.55 16.44
N TYR A 468 -11.22 5.62 16.44
CA TYR A 468 -11.46 6.77 17.31
C TYR A 468 -12.77 7.50 16.94
N GLY A 469 -13.10 7.60 15.66
CA GLY A 469 -14.33 8.20 15.17
C GLY A 469 -15.58 7.50 15.72
N LEU A 470 -15.56 6.16 15.78
CA LEU A 470 -16.64 5.38 16.36
C LEU A 470 -16.79 5.66 17.86
N TYR A 471 -15.67 5.71 18.60
CA TYR A 471 -15.65 6.14 20.01
C TYR A 471 -16.29 7.52 20.19
N TYR A 472 -15.83 8.48 19.38
CA TYR A 472 -16.27 9.86 19.44
C TYR A 472 -17.78 10.00 19.20
N VAL A 473 -18.28 9.39 18.12
CA VAL A 473 -19.69 9.43 17.76
C VAL A 473 -20.54 8.74 18.82
N ARG A 474 -20.11 7.57 19.32
CA ARG A 474 -20.82 6.83 20.37
C ARG A 474 -21.00 7.66 21.64
N GLN A 475 -19.95 8.35 22.08
CA GLN A 475 -19.99 9.21 23.28
C GLN A 475 -20.97 10.38 23.11
N ARG A 476 -21.13 10.89 21.88
CA ARG A 476 -22.08 11.98 21.60
C ARG A 476 -23.52 11.48 21.46
N ILE A 477 -23.73 10.30 20.88
CA ILE A 477 -25.05 9.65 20.81
C ILE A 477 -25.61 9.37 22.21
N THR A 478 -24.78 8.88 23.15
CA THR A 478 -25.22 8.59 24.53
C THR A 478 -25.76 9.81 25.27
N LEU A 479 -25.22 10.99 24.96
CA LEU A 479 -25.52 12.23 25.66
C LEU A 479 -26.62 13.06 24.97
N ALA A 480 -27.13 12.60 23.83
CA ALA A 480 -28.01 13.41 22.99
C ALA A 480 -29.50 13.14 23.20
N GLY A 481 -30.32 14.11 22.77
CA GLY A 481 -31.78 14.00 22.77
C GLY A 481 -32.32 12.87 21.87
N ARG A 482 -33.61 12.57 22.01
CA ARG A 482 -34.27 11.39 21.40
C ARG A 482 -34.03 11.24 19.88
N VAL A 483 -34.05 12.35 19.13
CA VAL A 483 -33.89 12.33 17.66
C VAL A 483 -32.46 11.95 17.26
N VAL A 484 -31.46 12.62 17.82
CA VAL A 484 -30.04 12.34 17.55
C VAL A 484 -29.68 10.91 17.96
N ARG A 485 -30.27 10.41 19.06
CA ARG A 485 -30.09 9.01 19.46
C ARG A 485 -30.60 8.03 18.42
N ARG A 486 -31.80 8.25 17.85
CA ARG A 486 -32.35 7.39 16.79
C ARG A 486 -31.47 7.40 15.53
N LEU A 487 -31.06 8.58 15.08
CA LEU A 487 -30.14 8.71 13.93
C LEU A 487 -28.80 8.03 14.20
N GLY A 488 -28.27 8.20 15.41
CA GLY A 488 -27.05 7.55 15.86
C GLY A 488 -27.14 6.02 15.91
N THR A 489 -28.28 5.48 16.34
CA THR A 489 -28.55 4.04 16.31
C THR A 489 -28.63 3.52 14.87
N ALA A 490 -29.32 4.23 13.97
CA ALA A 490 -29.38 3.86 12.55
C ALA A 490 -28.00 3.88 11.89
N TRP A 491 -27.21 4.93 12.15
CA TRP A 491 -25.82 5.00 11.70
C TRP A 491 -24.97 3.85 12.25
N SER A 492 -25.10 3.51 13.54
CA SER A 492 -24.38 2.37 14.14
C SER A 492 -24.77 1.04 13.49
N GLY A 493 -26.04 0.87 13.09
CA GLY A 493 -26.50 -0.28 12.32
C GLY A 493 -25.84 -0.35 10.94
N GLY A 494 -25.66 0.79 10.27
CA GLY A 494 -24.90 0.89 9.03
C GLY A 494 -23.44 0.50 9.19
N VAL A 495 -22.77 0.96 10.26
CA VAL A 495 -21.39 0.53 10.60
C VAL A 495 -21.34 -0.99 10.79
N ALA A 496 -22.28 -1.55 11.55
CA ALA A 496 -22.31 -2.99 11.80
C ALA A 496 -22.51 -3.81 10.52
N LEU A 497 -23.38 -3.34 9.61
CA LEU A 497 -23.59 -3.98 8.31
C LEU A 497 -22.32 -3.94 7.45
N LEU A 498 -21.68 -2.78 7.31
CA LEU A 498 -20.45 -2.63 6.53
C LEU A 498 -19.30 -3.45 7.12
N LEU A 499 -19.19 -3.51 8.45
CA LEU A 499 -18.21 -4.35 9.13
C LEU A 499 -18.49 -5.83 8.88
N ALA A 500 -19.74 -6.26 8.95
CA ALA A 500 -20.13 -7.64 8.63
C ALA A 500 -19.79 -8.00 7.18
N SER A 501 -20.06 -7.10 6.22
CA SER A 501 -19.66 -7.27 4.82
C SER A 501 -18.14 -7.34 4.65
N SER A 502 -17.39 -6.52 5.37
CA SER A 502 -15.91 -6.51 5.35
C SER A 502 -15.31 -7.81 5.91
N LEU A 503 -16.01 -8.50 6.82
CA LEU A 503 -15.62 -9.79 7.40
C LEU A 503 -15.94 -10.99 6.50
N ILE A 504 -16.70 -10.81 5.41
CA ILE A 504 -16.93 -11.87 4.43
C ILE A 504 -15.63 -12.25 3.73
N TYR A 505 -14.80 -11.26 3.37
CA TYR A 505 -13.53 -11.50 2.71
C TYR A 505 -12.60 -12.45 3.51
N PRO A 506 -12.20 -12.16 4.76
CA PRO A 506 -11.38 -13.09 5.53
C PRO A 506 -12.07 -14.44 5.76
N GLY A 507 -13.40 -14.45 5.96
CA GLY A 507 -14.16 -15.68 6.20
C GLY A 507 -14.16 -16.65 5.01
N LEU A 508 -14.18 -16.15 3.77
CA LEU A 508 -14.23 -16.97 2.56
C LEU A 508 -12.86 -17.18 1.92
N SER A 509 -11.98 -16.17 1.96
CA SER A 509 -10.68 -16.22 1.29
C SER A 509 -9.68 -17.16 1.98
N ILE A 510 -9.72 -17.29 3.31
CA ILE A 510 -8.85 -18.22 4.05
C ILE A 510 -9.14 -19.67 3.65
N PRO A 511 -10.40 -20.17 3.70
CA PRO A 511 -10.73 -21.50 3.16
C PRO A 511 -10.39 -21.62 1.68
N ALA A 512 -10.71 -20.63 0.84
CA ALA A 512 -10.44 -20.70 -0.60
C ALA A 512 -8.94 -20.85 -0.90
N LYS A 513 -8.06 -20.18 -0.15
CA LYS A 513 -6.61 -20.29 -0.34
C LYS A 513 -6.02 -21.58 0.24
N THR A 514 -6.64 -22.14 1.29
CA THR A 514 -6.10 -23.29 2.02
C THR A 514 -6.71 -24.63 1.58
N ALA A 515 -7.89 -24.64 0.95
CA ALA A 515 -8.62 -25.86 0.60
C ALA A 515 -7.93 -26.72 -0.46
N SER A 516 -7.13 -26.12 -1.34
CA SER A 516 -6.32 -26.85 -2.33
C SER A 516 -5.03 -27.45 -1.76
N SER A 517 -4.66 -27.11 -0.52
CA SER A 517 -3.48 -27.69 0.13
C SER A 517 -3.76 -29.14 0.53
N SER A 518 -3.07 -30.07 -0.13
CA SER A 518 -3.03 -31.48 0.28
C SER A 518 -2.23 -31.71 1.57
N THR A 519 -1.58 -30.66 2.10
CA THR A 519 -0.71 -30.74 3.28
C THR A 519 -1.34 -30.12 4.52
N LYS A 520 -1.17 -30.79 5.67
CA LYS A 520 -1.53 -30.24 6.97
C LYS A 520 -0.65 -29.01 7.27
N PRO A 521 -1.16 -27.99 8.00
CA PRO A 521 -0.36 -26.83 8.39
C PRO A 521 0.94 -27.23 9.07
N ARG A 522 2.07 -26.69 8.61
CA ARG A 522 3.42 -26.90 9.15
C ARG A 522 4.17 -25.58 9.20
N LEU A 523 5.13 -25.48 10.13
CA LEU A 523 6.04 -24.34 10.20
C LEU A 523 7.05 -24.33 9.05
N ASP A 524 7.45 -25.51 8.56
CA ASP A 524 8.33 -25.64 7.41
C ASP A 524 7.61 -25.27 6.12
N GLY A 525 7.92 -24.09 5.57
CA GLY A 525 7.36 -23.57 4.33
C GLY A 525 7.70 -24.39 3.08
N MET A 526 8.67 -25.31 3.15
CA MET A 526 9.00 -26.22 2.05
C MET A 526 8.24 -27.56 2.12
N ALA A 527 7.46 -27.81 3.17
CA ALA A 527 6.83 -29.11 3.37
C ALA A 527 5.86 -29.50 2.24
N PHE A 528 5.23 -28.52 1.57
CA PHE A 528 4.38 -28.78 0.42
C PHE A 528 5.17 -29.32 -0.78
N LEU A 529 6.42 -28.90 -0.95
CA LEU A 529 7.28 -29.34 -2.03
C LEU A 529 7.59 -30.84 -1.90
N GLY A 530 7.81 -31.34 -0.68
CA GLY A 530 8.00 -32.77 -0.44
C GLY A 530 6.79 -33.63 -0.81
N ALA A 531 5.57 -33.06 -0.80
CA ALA A 531 4.35 -33.75 -1.22
C ALA A 531 4.08 -33.60 -2.73
N ALA A 532 4.33 -32.43 -3.30
CA ALA A 532 4.02 -32.13 -4.70
C ALA A 532 5.14 -32.55 -5.67
N ARG A 533 6.41 -32.41 -5.24
CA ARG A 533 7.63 -32.60 -6.04
C ARG A 533 8.73 -33.24 -5.17
N PRO A 534 8.60 -34.53 -4.81
CA PRO A 534 9.51 -35.19 -3.87
C PRO A 534 10.97 -35.22 -4.34
N ASP A 535 11.21 -35.42 -5.64
CA ASP A 535 12.57 -35.42 -6.20
C ASP A 535 13.24 -34.05 -6.09
N ASP A 536 12.50 -32.95 -6.35
CA ASP A 536 13.02 -31.59 -6.17
C ASP A 536 13.30 -31.29 -4.69
N TYR A 537 12.40 -31.71 -3.79
CA TYR A 537 12.58 -31.51 -2.35
C TYR A 537 13.84 -32.21 -1.82
N GLU A 538 14.08 -33.46 -2.22
CA GLU A 538 15.27 -34.21 -1.82
C GLU A 538 16.55 -33.53 -2.34
N ALA A 539 16.57 -33.15 -3.62
CA ALA A 539 17.70 -32.47 -4.24
C ALA A 539 18.03 -31.13 -3.57
N ILE A 540 17.01 -30.31 -3.27
CA ILE A 540 17.18 -29.03 -2.56
C ILE A 540 17.73 -29.25 -1.15
N GLN A 541 17.25 -30.26 -0.42
CA GLN A 541 17.76 -30.58 0.91
C GLN A 541 19.22 -31.04 0.84
N TRP A 542 19.58 -31.81 -0.19
CA TRP A 542 20.96 -32.21 -0.43
C TRP A 542 21.86 -30.99 -0.73
N LEU A 543 21.43 -30.09 -1.62
CA LEU A 543 22.17 -28.86 -1.94
C LEU A 543 22.46 -28.03 -0.69
N ARG A 544 21.46 -27.83 0.18
CA ARG A 544 21.60 -27.06 1.42
C ARG A 544 22.52 -27.71 2.46
N ALA A 545 22.68 -29.02 2.41
CA ALA A 545 23.49 -29.77 3.35
C ALA A 545 24.93 -29.98 2.89
N ASN A 546 25.20 -29.87 1.58
CA ASN A 546 26.48 -30.24 0.98
C ASN A 546 27.20 -29.08 0.28
N LEU A 547 26.51 -27.98 -0.04
CA LEU A 547 27.14 -26.81 -0.64
C LEU A 547 27.33 -25.68 0.39
N ASP A 548 28.55 -25.15 0.43
CA ASP A 548 28.91 -23.97 1.19
C ASP A 548 29.00 -22.74 0.26
N GLY A 549 28.87 -21.55 0.84
CA GLY A 549 28.97 -20.29 0.11
C GLY A 549 27.71 -19.94 -0.69
N ALA A 550 27.89 -19.24 -1.81
CA ALA A 550 26.81 -18.81 -2.70
C ALA A 550 27.16 -19.09 -4.18
N PRO A 551 27.49 -20.34 -4.54
CA PRO A 551 27.81 -20.70 -5.92
C PRO A 551 26.60 -20.53 -6.84
N VAL A 552 26.85 -20.17 -8.10
CA VAL A 552 25.77 -19.97 -9.08
C VAL A 552 25.23 -21.31 -9.56
N ILE A 553 23.94 -21.53 -9.34
CA ILE A 553 23.20 -22.69 -9.84
C ILE A 553 22.31 -22.30 -11.02
N LEU A 554 22.47 -22.98 -12.14
CA LEU A 554 21.64 -22.81 -13.33
C LEU A 554 20.38 -23.67 -13.21
N GLU A 555 19.22 -23.05 -13.40
CA GLU A 555 17.92 -23.72 -13.55
C GLU A 555 17.17 -23.08 -14.73
N ALA A 556 16.12 -23.74 -15.24
CA ALA A 556 15.31 -23.18 -16.32
C ALA A 556 14.53 -21.93 -15.86
N THR A 557 14.22 -21.05 -16.81
CA THR A 557 13.34 -19.88 -16.64
C THR A 557 11.96 -20.13 -17.23
N GLY A 558 10.91 -19.47 -16.71
CA GLY A 558 9.56 -19.62 -17.29
C GLY A 558 8.51 -18.60 -16.88
N GLY A 559 8.89 -17.32 -16.88
CA GLY A 559 7.95 -16.22 -16.65
C GLY A 559 7.49 -16.06 -15.20
N GLU A 560 6.82 -14.95 -14.91
CA GLU A 560 6.35 -14.59 -13.58
C GLU A 560 5.22 -15.52 -13.10
N TYR A 561 5.13 -15.77 -11.79
CA TYR A 561 4.11 -16.64 -11.18
C TYR A 561 4.12 -18.10 -11.66
N SER A 562 5.26 -18.56 -12.19
CA SER A 562 5.48 -19.95 -12.59
C SER A 562 6.24 -20.73 -11.49
N GLU A 563 6.44 -22.04 -11.67
CA GLU A 563 7.27 -22.83 -10.72
C GLU A 563 8.78 -22.79 -11.05
N TYR A 564 9.19 -22.01 -12.06
CA TYR A 564 10.60 -21.81 -12.41
C TYR A 564 11.28 -20.86 -11.41
N GLY A 565 12.57 -21.03 -11.16
CA GLY A 565 13.31 -20.29 -10.11
C GLY A 565 13.18 -20.88 -8.71
N ARG A 566 12.53 -22.04 -8.56
CA ARG A 566 12.28 -22.68 -7.25
C ARG A 566 13.56 -23.19 -6.60
N VAL A 567 14.54 -23.64 -7.36
CA VAL A 567 15.76 -24.25 -6.80
C VAL A 567 16.57 -23.18 -6.08
N SER A 568 16.85 -22.06 -6.75
CA SER A 568 17.50 -20.89 -6.16
C SER A 568 16.69 -20.31 -5.00
N ALA A 569 15.38 -20.16 -5.14
CA ALA A 569 14.51 -19.63 -4.08
C ALA A 569 14.55 -20.46 -2.77
N TYR A 570 14.56 -21.79 -2.86
CA TYR A 570 14.53 -22.66 -1.67
C TYR A 570 15.92 -23.04 -1.13
N THR A 571 16.98 -22.92 -1.94
CA THR A 571 18.36 -23.13 -1.48
C THR A 571 19.02 -21.85 -0.95
N GLY A 572 18.62 -20.69 -1.48
CA GLY A 572 19.30 -19.41 -1.27
C GLY A 572 20.53 -19.21 -2.18
N LEU A 573 20.79 -20.13 -3.11
CA LEU A 573 21.85 -20.02 -4.09
C LEU A 573 21.45 -19.03 -5.21
N PRO A 574 22.37 -18.20 -5.71
CA PRO A 574 22.09 -17.35 -6.87
C PRO A 574 21.86 -18.18 -8.13
N THR A 575 20.93 -17.75 -8.98
CA THR A 575 20.75 -18.26 -10.34
C THR A 575 21.07 -17.18 -11.37
N LEU A 576 21.35 -17.60 -12.61
CA LEU A 576 21.62 -16.69 -13.70
C LEU A 576 20.43 -15.74 -13.95
N LEU A 577 19.20 -16.26 -13.91
CA LEU A 577 17.99 -15.45 -14.07
C LEU A 577 16.81 -16.12 -13.34
N GLY A 578 16.18 -15.39 -12.44
CA GLY A 578 14.89 -15.75 -11.85
C GLY A 578 13.73 -15.33 -12.75
N TRP A 579 12.69 -14.71 -12.18
CA TRP A 579 11.62 -14.11 -12.98
C TRP A 579 12.05 -12.76 -13.54
N TYR A 580 12.23 -12.70 -14.86
CA TYR A 580 12.76 -11.52 -15.57
C TYR A 580 12.06 -10.20 -15.19
N GLY A 581 10.73 -10.17 -15.20
CA GLY A 581 9.98 -8.95 -14.90
C GLY A 581 10.10 -8.52 -13.43
N HIS A 582 10.24 -9.45 -12.49
CA HIS A 582 10.49 -9.12 -11.07
C HIS A 582 11.91 -8.62 -10.86
N GLU A 583 12.90 -9.18 -11.56
CA GLU A 583 14.28 -8.68 -11.49
C GLU A 583 14.42 -7.25 -12.02
N LEU A 584 13.70 -6.91 -13.10
CA LEU A 584 13.57 -5.52 -13.56
C LEU A 584 12.95 -4.63 -12.47
N GLN A 585 11.89 -5.10 -11.82
CA GLN A 585 11.23 -4.44 -10.70
C GLN A 585 12.05 -4.41 -9.40
N TRP A 586 13.19 -5.10 -9.33
CA TRP A 586 14.14 -5.00 -8.20
C TRP A 586 15.36 -4.12 -8.52
N GLY A 587 15.34 -3.45 -9.68
CA GLY A 587 16.35 -2.44 -10.04
C GLY A 587 17.52 -2.98 -10.86
N ARG A 588 17.45 -4.22 -11.35
CA ARG A 588 18.33 -4.66 -12.46
C ARG A 588 17.87 -3.98 -13.74
N ASN A 589 18.81 -3.47 -14.54
CA ASN A 589 18.45 -2.82 -15.80
C ASN A 589 18.32 -3.87 -16.92
N ALA A 590 17.61 -3.51 -18.00
CA ALA A 590 17.39 -4.41 -19.12
C ALA A 590 18.70 -4.88 -19.77
N GLU A 591 19.74 -4.05 -19.78
CA GLU A 591 21.07 -4.41 -20.31
C GLU A 591 21.76 -5.51 -19.50
N GLN A 592 21.63 -5.47 -18.16
CA GLN A 592 22.18 -6.49 -17.26
C GLN A 592 21.48 -7.84 -17.44
N LEU A 593 20.19 -7.83 -17.78
CA LEU A 593 19.38 -9.02 -17.99
C LEU A 593 19.40 -9.51 -19.44
N ALA A 594 19.78 -8.64 -20.38
CA ALA A 594 19.80 -8.93 -21.80
C ALA A 594 20.67 -10.16 -22.09
N GLY A 595 20.15 -11.07 -22.90
CA GLY A 595 20.85 -12.27 -23.32
C GLY A 595 20.94 -13.38 -22.28
N ARG A 596 20.53 -13.16 -21.01
CA ARG A 596 20.57 -14.21 -19.98
C ARG A 596 19.60 -15.34 -20.27
N GLU A 597 18.35 -15.05 -20.60
CA GLU A 597 17.36 -16.08 -20.95
C GLU A 597 17.77 -16.86 -22.21
N PRO A 598 18.17 -16.21 -23.33
CA PRO A 598 18.77 -16.92 -24.45
C PRO A 598 19.99 -17.76 -24.08
N ALA A 599 20.88 -17.28 -23.22
CA ALA A 599 22.05 -18.04 -22.78
C ALA A 599 21.66 -19.31 -22.01
N ILE A 600 20.68 -19.22 -21.12
CA ILE A 600 20.12 -20.38 -20.39
C ILE A 600 19.59 -21.39 -21.41
N ASP A 601 18.76 -20.95 -22.36
CA ASP A 601 18.22 -21.82 -23.40
C ASP A 601 19.33 -22.49 -24.23
N ARG A 602 20.39 -21.75 -24.58
CA ARG A 602 21.53 -22.28 -25.33
C ARG A 602 22.33 -23.32 -24.55
N ILE A 603 22.55 -23.13 -23.25
CA ILE A 603 23.23 -24.12 -22.40
C ILE A 603 22.48 -25.46 -22.43
N TYR A 604 21.15 -25.43 -22.35
CA TYR A 604 20.31 -26.64 -22.38
C TYR A 604 20.11 -27.25 -23.78
N THR A 605 20.35 -26.51 -24.87
CA THR A 605 19.94 -26.96 -26.22
C THR A 605 21.06 -27.03 -27.26
N SER A 606 22.15 -26.25 -27.14
CA SER A 606 23.14 -26.10 -28.21
C SER A 606 23.93 -27.39 -28.51
N PRO A 607 24.11 -27.86 -29.74
CA PRO A 607 24.99 -29.00 -29.99
C PRO A 607 26.49 -28.68 -29.84
N ASP A 608 26.86 -27.39 -29.75
CA ASP A 608 28.26 -26.95 -29.66
C ASP A 608 28.76 -26.93 -28.22
N VAL A 609 29.66 -27.85 -27.89
CA VAL A 609 30.27 -27.97 -26.55
C VAL A 609 31.11 -26.74 -26.20
N ALA A 610 31.81 -26.13 -27.17
CA ALA A 610 32.66 -24.97 -26.91
C ALA A 610 31.82 -23.75 -26.51
N GLU A 611 30.66 -23.56 -27.15
CA GLU A 611 29.71 -22.53 -26.77
C GLU A 611 29.14 -22.76 -25.36
N VAL A 612 28.79 -24.01 -25.02
CA VAL A 612 28.27 -24.33 -23.68
C VAL A 612 29.31 -24.01 -22.62
N VAL A 613 30.57 -24.42 -22.80
CA VAL A 613 31.66 -24.14 -21.85
C VAL A 613 31.91 -22.63 -21.74
N ASP A 614 31.96 -21.89 -22.85
CA ASP A 614 32.10 -20.42 -22.82
C ASP A 614 30.97 -19.73 -22.03
N LEU A 615 29.73 -20.19 -22.20
CA LEU A 615 28.59 -19.64 -21.46
C LEU A 615 28.67 -19.98 -19.96
N LEU A 616 29.10 -21.19 -19.59
CA LEU A 616 29.27 -21.59 -18.20
C LEU A 616 30.36 -20.75 -17.51
N GLU A 617 31.50 -20.53 -18.17
CA GLU A 617 32.58 -19.69 -17.65
C GLU A 617 32.18 -18.22 -17.56
N ARG A 618 31.57 -17.68 -18.63
CA ARG A 618 31.14 -16.26 -18.71
C ARG A 618 30.18 -15.87 -17.59
N TYR A 619 29.26 -16.76 -17.24
CA TYR A 619 28.27 -16.53 -16.20
C TYR A 619 28.66 -17.12 -14.85
N GLN A 620 29.88 -17.67 -14.74
CA GLN A 620 30.42 -18.28 -13.52
C GLN A 620 29.47 -19.33 -12.94
N ILE A 621 28.89 -20.16 -13.82
CA ILE A 621 27.96 -21.23 -13.43
C ILE A 621 28.78 -22.38 -12.86
N GLU A 622 28.54 -22.70 -11.59
CA GLU A 622 29.24 -23.79 -10.89
C GLU A 622 28.43 -25.07 -10.90
N TYR A 623 27.09 -24.94 -10.87
CA TYR A 623 26.17 -26.09 -10.85
C TYR A 623 25.07 -25.94 -11.89
N ILE A 624 24.66 -27.05 -12.50
CA ILE A 624 23.51 -27.12 -13.41
C ILE A 624 22.49 -28.09 -12.83
N TYR A 625 21.27 -27.61 -12.63
CA TYR A 625 20.15 -28.40 -12.15
C TYR A 625 19.32 -28.93 -13.32
N VAL A 626 19.03 -30.23 -13.34
CA VAL A 626 18.13 -30.82 -14.35
C VAL A 626 17.04 -31.63 -13.67
N GLY A 627 15.84 -31.05 -13.57
CA GLY A 627 14.65 -31.70 -13.03
C GLY A 627 13.49 -31.73 -14.03
N SER A 628 12.27 -31.85 -13.51
CA SER A 628 11.06 -31.96 -14.34
C SER A 628 10.82 -30.73 -15.21
N LEU A 629 11.00 -29.52 -14.69
CA LEU A 629 10.77 -28.29 -15.47
C LEU A 629 11.78 -28.10 -16.60
N GLU A 630 13.04 -28.47 -16.38
CA GLU A 630 14.06 -28.45 -17.43
C GLU A 630 13.72 -29.47 -18.53
N ILE A 631 13.27 -30.66 -18.15
CA ILE A 631 12.84 -31.70 -19.09
C ILE A 631 11.58 -31.29 -19.84
N ASP A 632 10.61 -30.65 -19.17
CA ASP A 632 9.38 -30.18 -19.79
C ASP A 632 9.66 -29.06 -20.81
N LYS A 633 10.59 -28.15 -20.49
CA LYS A 633 10.96 -27.03 -21.36
C LYS A 633 11.87 -27.44 -22.53
N TYR A 634 12.89 -28.27 -22.28
CA TYR A 634 13.95 -28.56 -23.25
C TYR A 634 13.93 -30.01 -23.80
N GLY A 635 13.01 -30.83 -23.33
CA GLY A 635 12.84 -32.23 -23.72
C GLY A 635 13.71 -33.21 -22.92
N ARG A 636 13.42 -34.51 -23.05
CA ARG A 636 14.11 -35.59 -22.31
C ARG A 636 15.62 -35.64 -22.52
N GLN A 637 16.10 -35.15 -23.67
CA GLN A 637 17.52 -35.07 -23.99
C GLN A 637 18.32 -34.18 -23.02
N ALA A 638 17.68 -33.19 -22.39
CA ALA A 638 18.34 -32.33 -21.40
C ALA A 638 18.86 -33.12 -20.19
N ARG A 639 18.22 -34.25 -19.84
CA ARG A 639 18.58 -35.08 -18.69
C ARG A 639 20.03 -35.58 -18.76
N ASP A 640 20.42 -36.17 -19.88
CA ASP A 640 21.72 -36.84 -20.01
C ASP A 640 22.74 -36.02 -20.81
N ARG A 641 22.34 -34.83 -21.27
CA ARG A 641 23.14 -33.94 -22.14
C ARG A 641 24.53 -33.62 -21.60
N PHE A 642 24.67 -33.44 -20.30
CA PHE A 642 25.93 -33.05 -19.67
C PHE A 642 26.78 -34.24 -19.20
N ARG A 643 26.28 -35.48 -19.34
CA ARG A 643 27.05 -36.67 -18.96
C ARG A 643 28.29 -36.82 -19.84
N GLY A 644 29.44 -37.01 -19.21
CA GLY A 644 30.73 -37.10 -19.88
C GLY A 644 31.34 -35.75 -20.27
N LEU A 645 30.59 -34.65 -20.12
CA LEU A 645 31.10 -33.28 -20.19
C LEU A 645 31.38 -32.71 -18.79
N LEU A 646 30.46 -32.94 -17.85
CA LEU A 646 30.48 -32.41 -16.49
C LEU A 646 30.38 -33.54 -15.45
N ASP A 647 30.80 -33.25 -14.23
CA ASP A 647 30.75 -34.22 -13.12
C ASP A 647 29.35 -34.28 -12.51
N VAL A 648 28.82 -35.50 -12.34
CA VAL A 648 27.54 -35.72 -11.66
C VAL A 648 27.79 -35.75 -10.15
N ILE A 649 27.23 -34.78 -9.43
CA ILE A 649 27.39 -34.67 -7.97
C ILE A 649 26.16 -35.15 -7.19
N TYR A 650 25.00 -35.17 -7.83
CA TYR A 650 23.76 -35.69 -7.28
C TYR A 650 22.92 -36.32 -8.40
N GLU A 651 22.39 -37.51 -8.15
CA GLU A 651 21.50 -38.19 -9.08
C GLU A 651 20.40 -38.95 -8.33
N SER A 652 19.15 -38.63 -8.66
CA SER A 652 17.96 -39.35 -8.21
C SER A 652 17.07 -39.68 -9.42
N ARG A 653 15.92 -40.33 -9.18
CA ARG A 653 15.01 -40.72 -10.26
C ARG A 653 14.53 -39.50 -11.06
N GLY A 654 14.19 -38.39 -10.40
CA GLY A 654 13.67 -37.19 -11.06
C GLY A 654 14.69 -36.11 -11.39
N VAL A 655 15.84 -36.07 -10.70
CA VAL A 655 16.77 -34.93 -10.74
C VAL A 655 18.21 -35.38 -10.95
N ILE A 656 18.98 -34.62 -11.74
CA ILE A 656 20.44 -34.72 -11.83
C ILE A 656 21.05 -33.34 -11.62
N ILE A 657 22.13 -33.26 -10.85
CA ILE A 657 22.90 -32.03 -10.65
C ILE A 657 24.32 -32.27 -11.14
N TYR A 658 24.79 -31.37 -12.02
CA TYR A 658 26.13 -31.39 -12.60
C TYR A 658 26.98 -30.27 -12.01
N ALA A 659 28.26 -30.53 -11.77
CA ALA A 659 29.26 -29.54 -11.39
C ALA A 659 30.18 -29.23 -12.58
N THR A 660 30.52 -27.95 -12.77
CA THR A 660 31.34 -27.50 -13.90
C THR A 660 32.85 -27.70 -13.69
N GLY A 661 33.29 -28.03 -12.48
CA GLY A 661 34.69 -28.34 -12.16
C GLY A 661 35.59 -27.11 -11.94
N HIS A 662 35.02 -25.90 -11.97
CA HIS A 662 35.72 -24.66 -11.62
C HIS A 662 35.70 -24.44 -10.10
N THR A 663 36.43 -25.26 -9.33
CA THR A 663 36.68 -25.01 -7.89
C THR A 663 37.99 -24.30 -7.66
#